data_AF-A0A1I1TA05-F1
#
_entry.id   AF-A0A1I1TA05-F1
#
_cell.length_a   1.000
_cell.length_b   1.000
_cell.length_c   1.000
_cell.angle_alpha   90.00
_cell.angle_beta   90.00
_cell.angle_gamma   90.00
#
_symmetry.space_group_name_H-M   'P 1'
#
loop_
_entity.id
_entity.type
_entity.pdbx_description
1 polymer ?
#
loop_
_entity_poly.entity_id
_entity_poly.type
_entity_poly.pdbx_seq_one_letter_code
_entity_poly.pdbx_strand_id
1 'polypeptide(L)'
;MTGIPNDPPLRVAPRSRGAYRTITDALHAAPAGAVISIAPGAYTESFRLVRRVTLEPQHGSGSVTVMVPAAAGPLAVAAPDCRLTGLVLRGDSPEEPVLRVEDAAGLTLHDCTVSHGRVEVLGSRNGIPRPEVPVTDIPLDDDLSAELADPTAGGVLVMRRTRLRAARHAALHLTGDALARLEDTEIEGVEGIGVAASGCAVFRADELRVRGGAGSALRARDSARLLLRGSRLTGAGRNGVLLQDAGEALLTDCRVADAARSAVRLEHTARAEIRESTLTGARLSAVEARDQSRLVMRGVRVINGETGVRLRTTEEAVLLHCSLDGQRGNGVELTPGADPLLRGVRVTRSGKHGLLLGEATRGMFEDCDVVAPGFPALHVARDAAPHFRRCRVFNAAQDLSVAEGAAPAFEHCASVNVATARLPAAGHDGAGPRPAGRGGDGGGAGGGAGGGRGPSAPPPGPSGRTGPPGGAAPAPAPAAARQTPEQQRTDGPGEEEQPASLDELLAELDELVGLDSVKRDVGSMVKLMQTVRLRQQAGLPAPPLSRHLVFAGNPGTGKTTVARLYGRLLHALGLLTRGHLVEVDRSSLVGEYVGHTGPKTTEAFERARGGVLFIDEAYALTPQGIGQDFGQEAIATLVKLMEDHRDEVVVIAAGYPDDMERFIDSNPGLASRFTRTLRFADYADDELVRIVEHHARRHQYELSEAARKELPAFLAALPRGDRFGNGRTARQLFQQMTERQAMRVAEMSEPDPRELMILDARDLPPATA
;
A
#
# COMPACT_ATOMS: atom_id res chain seq x y z
N MET A 1 -35.65 -23.71 12.48
CA MET A 1 -35.88 -24.57 11.30
C MET A 1 -37.32 -24.40 10.85
N THR A 2 -37.56 -23.49 9.92
CA THR A 2 -38.84 -23.30 9.24
C THR A 2 -38.52 -23.29 7.75
N GLY A 3 -39.10 -24.24 7.01
CA GLY A 3 -38.79 -24.50 5.61
C GLY A 3 -39.10 -23.30 4.72
N ILE A 4 -38.12 -22.94 3.90
CA ILE A 4 -38.30 -21.96 2.81
C ILE A 4 -39.18 -22.65 1.74
N PRO A 5 -40.27 -22.03 1.26
CA PRO A 5 -41.03 -22.55 0.13
C PRO A 5 -40.10 -22.67 -1.07
N ASN A 6 -40.02 -23.87 -1.65
CA ASN A 6 -39.20 -24.16 -2.81
C ASN A 6 -39.92 -23.62 -4.06
N ASP A 7 -39.98 -22.29 -4.19
CA ASP A 7 -40.44 -21.64 -5.41
C ASP A 7 -39.53 -22.08 -6.56
N PRO A 8 -40.09 -22.43 -7.73
CA PRO A 8 -39.29 -22.88 -8.86
C PRO A 8 -38.28 -21.79 -9.25
N PRO A 9 -37.03 -22.16 -9.58
CA PRO A 9 -35.98 -21.18 -9.88
C PRO A 9 -36.42 -20.29 -11.05
N LEU A 10 -36.23 -18.98 -10.89
CA LEU A 10 -36.53 -18.00 -11.94
C LEU A 10 -35.65 -18.29 -13.14
N ARG A 11 -36.26 -18.57 -14.29
CA ARG A 11 -35.55 -19.02 -15.48
C ARG A 11 -35.24 -17.83 -16.38
N VAL A 12 -33.97 -17.65 -16.74
CA VAL A 12 -33.55 -16.69 -17.78
C VAL A 12 -33.25 -17.46 -19.06
N ALA A 13 -33.99 -17.18 -20.13
CA ALA A 13 -33.79 -17.79 -21.44
C ALA A 13 -34.34 -16.86 -22.54
N PRO A 14 -33.48 -16.16 -23.31
CA PRO A 14 -33.91 -15.12 -24.27
C PRO A 14 -34.95 -15.58 -25.30
N ARG A 15 -34.97 -16.88 -25.62
CA ARG A 15 -35.80 -17.48 -26.68
C ARG A 15 -36.90 -18.43 -26.16
N SER A 16 -37.06 -18.58 -24.84
CA SER A 16 -38.07 -19.49 -24.26
C SER A 16 -39.33 -18.73 -23.83
N ARG A 17 -40.51 -19.31 -24.11
CA ARG A 17 -41.77 -18.80 -23.55
C ARG A 17 -41.81 -19.09 -22.03
N GLY A 18 -42.28 -18.14 -21.24
CA GLY A 18 -42.38 -18.26 -19.78
C GLY A 18 -41.07 -18.04 -19.01
N ALA A 19 -40.00 -17.59 -19.67
CA ALA A 19 -38.73 -17.25 -19.04
C ALA A 19 -38.42 -15.75 -19.23
N TYR A 20 -37.61 -15.18 -18.35
CA TYR A 20 -37.11 -13.82 -18.48
C TYR A 20 -36.13 -13.73 -19.66
N ARG A 21 -36.18 -12.61 -20.38
CA ARG A 21 -35.32 -12.40 -21.55
C ARG A 21 -33.90 -12.00 -21.17
N THR A 22 -33.78 -11.24 -20.08
CA THR A 22 -32.53 -10.67 -19.57
C THR A 22 -32.31 -11.11 -18.13
N ILE A 23 -31.06 -11.05 -17.66
CA ILE A 23 -30.73 -11.31 -16.26
C ILE A 23 -31.31 -10.18 -15.38
N THR A 24 -31.26 -8.95 -15.88
CA THR A 24 -31.78 -7.76 -15.22
C THR A 24 -33.28 -7.86 -14.89
N ASP A 25 -34.10 -8.30 -15.85
CA ASP A 25 -35.55 -8.46 -15.62
C ASP A 25 -35.84 -9.53 -14.56
N ALA A 26 -35.07 -10.63 -14.55
CA ALA A 26 -35.21 -11.68 -13.56
C ALA A 26 -34.82 -11.19 -12.17
N LEU A 27 -33.76 -10.39 -12.05
CA LEU A 27 -33.33 -9.79 -10.78
C LEU A 27 -34.38 -8.83 -10.21
N HIS A 28 -35.04 -8.04 -11.06
CA HIS A 28 -36.10 -7.13 -10.62
C HIS A 28 -37.30 -7.89 -10.02
N ALA A 29 -37.67 -9.02 -10.63
CA ALA A 29 -38.76 -9.87 -10.18
C ALA A 29 -38.37 -10.84 -9.04
N ALA A 30 -37.08 -11.04 -8.79
CA ALA A 30 -36.59 -12.00 -7.82
C ALA A 30 -36.86 -11.55 -6.37
N PRO A 31 -37.49 -12.41 -5.53
CA PRO A 31 -37.51 -12.21 -4.10
C PRO A 31 -36.11 -12.45 -3.49
N ALA A 32 -35.88 -11.95 -2.28
CA ALA A 32 -34.65 -12.21 -1.55
C ALA A 32 -34.49 -13.72 -1.27
N GLY A 33 -33.30 -14.25 -1.51
CA GLY A 33 -32.96 -15.66 -1.43
C GLY A 33 -33.24 -16.47 -2.70
N ALA A 34 -33.76 -15.85 -3.77
CA ALA A 34 -34.11 -16.58 -4.99
C ALA A 34 -32.88 -17.13 -5.74
N VAL A 35 -33.09 -18.28 -6.38
CA VAL A 35 -32.15 -18.88 -7.33
C VAL A 35 -32.61 -18.55 -8.75
N ILE A 36 -31.72 -17.92 -9.52
CA ILE A 36 -31.95 -17.58 -10.93
C ILE A 36 -31.11 -18.51 -11.79
N SER A 37 -31.79 -19.34 -12.57
CA SER A 37 -31.19 -20.36 -13.41
C SER A 37 -31.10 -19.88 -14.87
N ILE A 38 -29.88 -19.66 -15.36
CA ILE A 38 -29.60 -18.97 -16.62
C ILE A 38 -29.28 -19.99 -17.72
N ALA A 39 -30.00 -19.90 -18.85
CA ALA A 39 -29.75 -20.74 -20.01
C ALA A 39 -28.39 -20.39 -20.65
N PRO A 40 -27.70 -21.35 -21.32
CA PRO A 40 -26.42 -21.08 -21.97
C PRO A 40 -26.53 -19.98 -23.02
N GLY A 41 -25.55 -19.09 -23.05
CA GLY A 41 -25.53 -17.96 -23.97
C GLY A 41 -24.62 -16.82 -23.54
N ALA A 42 -24.54 -15.81 -24.42
CA ALA A 42 -23.88 -14.55 -24.14
C ALA A 42 -24.93 -13.47 -23.83
N TYR A 43 -24.76 -12.79 -22.71
CA TYR A 43 -25.65 -11.78 -22.18
C TYR A 43 -24.87 -10.47 -22.05
N THR A 44 -25.27 -9.42 -22.79
CA THR A 44 -24.59 -8.11 -22.73
C THR A 44 -25.38 -7.18 -21.84
N GLU A 45 -25.04 -7.16 -20.56
CA GLU A 45 -25.79 -6.47 -19.52
C GLU A 45 -24.86 -6.06 -18.37
N SER A 46 -25.20 -5.00 -17.67
CA SER A 46 -24.64 -4.66 -16.35
C SER A 46 -25.80 -4.51 -15.37
N PHE A 47 -25.67 -5.09 -14.18
CA PHE A 47 -26.74 -5.13 -13.19
C PHE A 47 -26.19 -5.00 -11.77
N ARG A 48 -27.06 -4.54 -10.86
CA ARG A 48 -26.74 -4.37 -9.44
C ARG A 48 -27.54 -5.36 -8.59
N LEU A 49 -26.82 -6.16 -7.80
CA LEU A 49 -27.43 -7.10 -6.85
C LEU A 49 -27.79 -6.34 -5.56
N VAL A 50 -29.04 -5.90 -5.46
CA VAL A 50 -29.59 -5.17 -4.29
C VAL A 50 -30.35 -6.06 -3.32
N ARG A 51 -30.43 -7.37 -3.59
CA ARG A 51 -31.03 -8.39 -2.74
C ARG A 51 -30.16 -9.63 -2.75
N ARG A 52 -30.19 -10.41 -1.67
CA ARG A 52 -29.56 -11.74 -1.61
C ARG A 52 -30.12 -12.60 -2.74
N VAL A 53 -29.28 -13.03 -3.68
CA VAL A 53 -29.69 -13.90 -4.80
C VAL A 53 -28.56 -14.86 -5.17
N THR A 54 -28.92 -15.98 -5.78
CA THR A 54 -27.96 -16.92 -6.38
C THR A 54 -28.15 -16.96 -7.90
N LEU A 55 -27.09 -16.67 -8.65
CA LEU A 55 -27.06 -16.84 -10.10
C LEU A 55 -26.28 -18.10 -10.47
N GLU A 56 -26.91 -18.99 -11.24
CA GLU A 56 -26.29 -20.23 -11.68
C GLU A 56 -26.65 -20.61 -13.14
N PRO A 57 -25.72 -21.21 -13.90
CA PRO A 57 -25.99 -21.71 -15.25
C PRO A 57 -26.75 -23.03 -15.25
N GLN A 58 -27.67 -23.21 -16.21
CA GLN A 58 -28.45 -24.45 -16.38
C GLN A 58 -27.61 -25.65 -16.84
N HIS A 59 -26.50 -25.42 -17.56
CA HIS A 59 -25.72 -26.50 -18.21
C HIS A 59 -24.24 -26.52 -17.75
N GLY A 60 -24.01 -26.20 -16.47
CA GLY A 60 -22.68 -26.25 -15.85
C GLY A 60 -21.84 -24.98 -16.05
N SER A 61 -20.70 -24.93 -15.36
CA SER A 61 -19.82 -23.76 -15.33
C SER A 61 -19.27 -23.43 -16.72
N GLY A 62 -19.14 -22.14 -17.01
CA GLY A 62 -18.65 -21.64 -18.29
C GLY A 62 -19.71 -21.53 -19.40
N SER A 63 -20.90 -22.10 -19.22
CA SER A 63 -21.95 -22.10 -20.26
C SER A 63 -22.65 -20.74 -20.43
N VAL A 64 -22.51 -19.83 -19.46
CA VAL A 64 -23.09 -18.49 -19.47
C VAL A 64 -21.96 -17.46 -19.43
N THR A 65 -21.94 -16.58 -20.43
CA THR A 65 -21.01 -15.44 -20.49
C THR A 65 -21.79 -14.14 -20.32
N VAL A 66 -21.45 -13.37 -19.29
CA VAL A 66 -21.96 -12.00 -19.08
C VAL A 66 -20.91 -11.03 -19.58
N MET A 67 -21.22 -10.35 -20.68
CA MET A 67 -20.42 -9.27 -21.24
C MET A 67 -20.83 -7.97 -20.54
N VAL A 68 -19.94 -7.41 -19.72
CA VAL A 68 -20.18 -6.18 -18.95
C VAL A 68 -19.62 -4.99 -19.74
N PRO A 69 -20.48 -4.13 -20.33
CA PRO A 69 -20.00 -2.98 -21.10
C PRO A 69 -19.49 -1.90 -20.15
N ALA A 70 -18.28 -1.38 -20.36
CA ALA A 70 -17.73 -0.40 -19.44
C ALA A 70 -18.54 0.91 -19.39
N ALA A 71 -19.26 1.25 -20.47
CA ALA A 71 -20.17 2.40 -20.49
C ALA A 71 -21.37 2.24 -19.53
N ALA A 72 -21.75 1.01 -19.16
CA ALA A 72 -22.84 0.73 -18.23
C ALA A 72 -22.37 0.60 -16.77
N GLY A 73 -21.07 0.70 -16.51
CA GLY A 73 -20.47 0.49 -15.19
C GLY A 73 -20.33 -0.99 -14.81
N PRO A 74 -19.60 -1.29 -13.71
CA PRO A 74 -19.37 -2.65 -13.25
C PRO A 74 -20.65 -3.34 -12.78
N LEU A 75 -20.67 -4.67 -12.80
CA LEU A 75 -21.63 -5.45 -12.04
C LEU A 75 -21.42 -5.13 -10.56
N ALA A 76 -22.40 -4.48 -9.94
CA ALA A 76 -22.31 -4.01 -8.57
C ALA A 76 -23.03 -4.98 -7.61
N VAL A 77 -22.46 -5.23 -6.45
CA VAL A 77 -23.07 -6.02 -5.38
C VAL A 77 -23.24 -5.12 -4.17
N ALA A 78 -24.50 -4.90 -3.78
CA ALA A 78 -24.90 -3.99 -2.71
C ALA A 78 -25.69 -4.71 -1.60
N ALA A 79 -25.89 -6.03 -1.73
CA ALA A 79 -26.58 -6.85 -0.75
C ALA A 79 -25.67 -7.93 -0.16
N PRO A 80 -25.96 -8.38 1.08
CA PRO A 80 -25.22 -9.47 1.70
C PRO A 80 -25.52 -10.83 1.06
N ASP A 81 -24.59 -11.76 1.24
CA ASP A 81 -24.66 -13.17 0.82
C ASP A 81 -25.14 -13.42 -0.63
N CYS A 82 -24.74 -12.57 -1.58
CA CYS A 82 -24.97 -12.83 -3.00
C CYS A 82 -24.03 -13.93 -3.51
N ARG A 83 -24.52 -14.81 -4.39
CA ARG A 83 -23.73 -15.91 -4.95
C ARG A 83 -23.75 -15.95 -6.46
N LEU A 84 -22.57 -16.01 -7.06
CA LEU A 84 -22.39 -16.24 -8.49
C LEU A 84 -21.62 -17.55 -8.66
N THR A 85 -22.24 -18.51 -9.35
CA THR A 85 -21.66 -19.84 -9.53
C THR A 85 -21.49 -20.14 -11.01
N GLY A 86 -20.30 -20.55 -11.45
CA GLY A 86 -20.06 -21.08 -12.79
C GLY A 86 -20.19 -20.06 -13.93
N LEU A 87 -20.18 -18.75 -13.65
CA LEU A 87 -20.35 -17.71 -14.66
C LEU A 87 -19.01 -17.24 -15.24
N VAL A 88 -19.02 -16.85 -16.52
CA VAL A 88 -17.92 -16.11 -17.14
C VAL A 88 -18.31 -14.64 -17.19
N LEU A 89 -17.63 -13.81 -16.39
CA LEU A 89 -17.79 -12.36 -16.41
C LEU A 89 -16.68 -11.77 -17.28
N ARG A 90 -17.04 -11.00 -18.30
CA ARG A 90 -16.08 -10.43 -19.25
C ARG A 90 -16.35 -8.96 -19.48
N GLY A 91 -15.39 -8.11 -19.16
CA GLY A 91 -15.44 -6.70 -19.56
C GLY A 91 -15.08 -6.49 -21.02
N ASP A 92 -15.42 -5.33 -21.55
CA ASP A 92 -14.95 -4.84 -22.85
C ASP A 92 -13.63 -4.05 -22.77
N SER A 93 -13.22 -3.63 -21.58
CA SER A 93 -11.97 -2.92 -21.30
C SER A 93 -11.22 -3.50 -20.09
N PRO A 94 -9.92 -3.82 -20.22
CA PRO A 94 -9.11 -4.35 -19.11
C PRO A 94 -8.82 -3.31 -18.01
N GLU A 95 -9.03 -2.03 -18.29
CA GLU A 95 -8.81 -0.92 -17.36
C GLU A 95 -9.98 -0.65 -16.45
N GLU A 96 -11.15 -1.19 -16.75
CA GLU A 96 -12.38 -0.90 -16.05
C GLU A 96 -12.73 -2.05 -15.09
N PRO A 97 -13.44 -1.76 -13.98
CA PRO A 97 -13.93 -2.82 -13.12
C PRO A 97 -15.05 -3.58 -13.83
N VAL A 98 -14.99 -4.90 -13.81
CA VAL A 98 -16.08 -5.78 -14.28
C VAL A 98 -17.06 -6.05 -13.15
N LEU A 99 -16.52 -6.14 -11.93
CA LEU A 99 -17.24 -6.54 -10.73
C LEU A 99 -16.81 -5.64 -9.57
N ARG A 100 -17.79 -5.10 -8.85
CA ARG A 100 -17.59 -4.27 -7.68
C ARG A 100 -18.46 -4.77 -6.53
N VAL A 101 -17.83 -5.15 -5.43
CA VAL A 101 -18.50 -5.37 -4.14
C VAL A 101 -18.46 -4.06 -3.38
N GLU A 102 -19.65 -3.52 -3.10
CA GLU A 102 -19.79 -2.27 -2.37
C GLU A 102 -19.55 -2.45 -0.86
N ASP A 103 -19.50 -1.34 -0.14
CA ASP A 103 -19.41 -1.33 1.31
C ASP A 103 -20.61 -2.04 1.94
N ALA A 104 -20.40 -2.78 3.03
CA ALA A 104 -21.43 -3.61 3.67
C ALA A 104 -22.17 -4.59 2.72
N ALA A 105 -21.50 -5.07 1.66
CA ALA A 105 -22.03 -6.09 0.76
C ALA A 105 -21.21 -7.39 0.83
N GLY A 106 -21.86 -8.52 0.48
CA GLY A 106 -21.24 -9.85 0.55
C GLY A 106 -21.39 -10.60 -0.76
N LEU A 107 -20.28 -11.10 -1.30
CA LEU A 107 -20.26 -11.85 -2.55
C LEU A 107 -19.45 -13.13 -2.44
N THR A 108 -20.04 -14.25 -2.86
CA THR A 108 -19.34 -15.50 -3.15
C THR A 108 -19.24 -15.75 -4.65
N LEU A 109 -18.02 -15.90 -5.16
CA LEU A 109 -17.72 -16.42 -6.49
C LEU A 109 -17.28 -17.87 -6.39
N HIS A 110 -17.94 -18.76 -7.13
CA HIS A 110 -17.63 -20.19 -7.13
C HIS A 110 -17.52 -20.71 -8.56
N ASP A 111 -16.39 -21.33 -8.93
CA ASP A 111 -16.14 -21.82 -10.29
C ASP A 111 -16.32 -20.75 -11.38
N CYS A 112 -16.09 -19.48 -11.04
CA CYS A 112 -16.28 -18.36 -11.96
C CYS A 112 -14.98 -18.03 -12.73
N THR A 113 -15.12 -17.34 -13.86
CA THR A 113 -13.99 -16.72 -14.57
C THR A 113 -14.29 -15.25 -14.79
N VAL A 114 -13.43 -14.37 -14.31
CA VAL A 114 -13.48 -12.93 -14.58
C VAL A 114 -12.34 -12.59 -15.52
N SER A 115 -12.64 -11.90 -16.63
CA SER A 115 -11.63 -11.54 -17.63
C SER A 115 -11.83 -10.16 -18.22
N HIS A 116 -10.76 -9.55 -18.72
CA HIS A 116 -10.80 -8.24 -19.38
C HIS A 116 -11.39 -7.16 -18.46
N GLY A 117 -10.81 -7.04 -17.27
CA GLY A 117 -11.09 -6.00 -16.28
C GLY A 117 -10.95 -6.53 -14.86
N ARG A 118 -11.05 -5.64 -13.88
CA ARG A 118 -10.69 -5.93 -12.48
C ARG A 118 -11.89 -6.24 -11.59
N VAL A 119 -11.61 -6.84 -10.44
CA VAL A 119 -12.54 -6.98 -9.32
C VAL A 119 -12.19 -5.95 -8.25
N GLU A 120 -13.18 -5.18 -7.79
CA GLU A 120 -13.03 -4.23 -6.70
C GLU A 120 -13.87 -4.65 -5.49
N VAL A 121 -13.29 -4.53 -4.30
CA VAL A 121 -14.01 -4.68 -3.03
C VAL A 121 -13.79 -3.41 -2.23
N LEU A 122 -14.88 -2.69 -2.03
CA LEU A 122 -14.88 -1.41 -1.34
C LEU A 122 -15.22 -1.63 0.12
N GLY A 123 -14.40 -1.08 1.00
CA GLY A 123 -14.70 -0.98 2.43
C GLY A 123 -14.79 0.48 2.85
N SER A 124 -15.27 0.69 4.07
CA SER A 124 -15.39 1.99 4.69
C SER A 124 -14.01 2.65 4.83
N ARG A 125 -13.90 3.91 4.41
CA ARG A 125 -12.69 4.72 4.60
C ARG A 125 -12.46 5.13 6.05
N ASN A 126 -13.48 4.97 6.90
CA ASN A 126 -13.43 5.21 8.34
C ASN A 126 -13.31 3.89 9.13
N GLY A 127 -13.10 2.75 8.44
CA GLY A 127 -12.96 1.46 9.10
C GLY A 127 -11.86 1.50 10.16
N ILE A 128 -12.25 1.22 11.40
CA ILE A 128 -11.33 1.15 12.54
C ILE A 128 -10.35 0.01 12.24
N PRO A 129 -9.03 0.21 12.32
CA PRO A 129 -8.07 -0.88 12.24
C PRO A 129 -8.49 -1.96 13.23
N ARG A 130 -8.76 -3.19 12.74
CA ARG A 130 -9.12 -4.31 13.63
C ARG A 130 -8.08 -4.40 14.75
N PRO A 131 -8.51 -4.74 15.99
CA PRO A 131 -7.64 -4.74 17.17
C PRO A 131 -6.30 -5.39 16.88
N GLU A 132 -5.26 -4.98 17.63
CA GLU A 132 -3.83 -5.35 17.53
C GLU A 132 -3.55 -6.87 17.68
N VAL A 133 -4.46 -7.73 17.28
CA VAL A 133 -4.21 -9.14 16.98
C VAL A 133 -3.09 -9.18 15.94
N PRO A 134 -1.90 -9.69 16.30
CA PRO A 134 -0.82 -9.86 15.36
C PRO A 134 -1.31 -10.65 14.15
N VAL A 135 -0.80 -10.36 12.94
CA VAL A 135 -1.16 -11.12 11.73
C VAL A 135 -1.00 -12.65 11.91
N THR A 136 -0.18 -13.09 12.86
CA THR A 136 0.05 -14.50 13.23
C THR A 136 -1.13 -15.18 13.90
N ASP A 137 -1.99 -14.41 14.55
CA ASP A 137 -3.06 -14.90 15.41
C ASP A 137 -4.42 -14.81 14.70
N ILE A 138 -4.45 -14.26 13.49
CA ILE A 138 -5.64 -14.24 12.65
C ILE A 138 -5.83 -15.65 12.05
N PRO A 139 -6.96 -16.32 12.33
CA PRO A 139 -7.21 -17.66 11.80
C PRO A 139 -7.31 -17.64 10.28
N LEU A 140 -6.45 -18.44 9.62
CA LEU A 140 -6.45 -18.63 8.17
C LEU A 140 -7.62 -19.52 7.70
N ASP A 141 -8.21 -20.34 8.57
CA ASP A 141 -9.28 -21.27 8.22
C ASP A 141 -10.69 -20.67 8.31
N ASP A 142 -10.80 -19.46 8.85
CA ASP A 142 -12.06 -18.73 8.97
C ASP A 142 -12.69 -18.47 7.59
N ASP A 143 -13.86 -19.04 7.37
CA ASP A 143 -14.53 -19.16 6.08
C ASP A 143 -15.28 -17.88 5.68
N LEU A 144 -15.30 -16.87 6.56
CA LEU A 144 -16.05 -15.62 6.42
C LEU A 144 -17.56 -15.83 6.25
N SER A 145 -18.11 -16.98 6.65
CA SER A 145 -19.54 -17.28 6.47
C SER A 145 -20.43 -16.32 7.28
N ALA A 146 -19.97 -15.90 8.47
CA ALA A 146 -20.68 -14.94 9.30
C ALA A 146 -20.65 -13.54 8.69
N GLU A 147 -19.48 -13.08 8.25
CA GLU A 147 -19.29 -11.77 7.62
C GLU A 147 -19.95 -11.67 6.24
N LEU A 148 -20.09 -12.78 5.50
CA LEU A 148 -20.89 -12.82 4.28
C LEU A 148 -22.38 -12.65 4.55
N ALA A 149 -22.87 -13.26 5.62
CA ALA A 149 -24.28 -13.21 6.01
C ALA A 149 -24.68 -11.85 6.59
N ASP A 150 -23.76 -11.25 7.35
CA ASP A 150 -23.92 -9.93 7.98
C ASP A 150 -22.61 -9.13 7.88
N PRO A 151 -22.36 -8.45 6.75
CA PRO A 151 -21.17 -7.62 6.55
C PRO A 151 -21.32 -6.33 7.38
N THR A 152 -20.96 -6.41 8.66
CA THR A 152 -20.95 -5.28 9.60
C THR A 152 -19.72 -4.37 9.43
N ALA A 153 -18.80 -4.75 8.55
CA ALA A 153 -17.59 -4.03 8.17
C ALA A 153 -17.63 -3.70 6.67
N GLY A 154 -16.48 -3.43 6.07
CA GLY A 154 -16.32 -3.29 4.62
C GLY A 154 -16.83 -4.48 3.80
N GLY A 155 -16.88 -4.29 2.47
CA GLY A 155 -17.32 -5.34 1.53
C GLY A 155 -16.56 -6.65 1.71
N VAL A 156 -17.28 -7.78 1.60
CA VAL A 156 -16.78 -9.13 1.83
C VAL A 156 -16.82 -9.92 0.53
N LEU A 157 -15.67 -10.44 0.11
CA LEU A 157 -15.53 -11.26 -1.09
C LEU A 157 -14.95 -12.64 -0.75
N VAL A 158 -15.67 -13.69 -1.09
CA VAL A 158 -15.15 -15.06 -1.05
C VAL A 158 -15.05 -15.59 -2.48
N MET A 159 -13.88 -16.07 -2.86
CA MET A 159 -13.62 -16.67 -4.17
C MET A 159 -13.14 -18.09 -3.99
N ARG A 160 -13.81 -19.04 -4.65
CA ARG A 160 -13.43 -20.45 -4.66
C ARG A 160 -13.28 -20.93 -6.08
N ARG A 161 -12.17 -21.59 -6.40
CA ARG A 161 -11.91 -22.20 -7.72
C ARG A 161 -12.15 -21.22 -8.88
N THR A 162 -11.82 -19.95 -8.65
CA THR A 162 -12.13 -18.85 -9.57
C THR A 162 -10.87 -18.42 -10.31
N ARG A 163 -11.02 -17.91 -11.54
CA ARG A 163 -9.91 -17.39 -12.36
C ARG A 163 -10.07 -15.91 -12.66
N LEU A 164 -9.02 -15.13 -12.45
CA LEU A 164 -8.93 -13.71 -12.84
C LEU A 164 -7.90 -13.57 -13.97
N ARG A 165 -8.30 -13.01 -15.12
CA ARG A 165 -7.44 -12.92 -16.31
C ARG A 165 -7.47 -11.53 -16.96
N ALA A 166 -6.36 -11.15 -17.59
CA ALA A 166 -6.30 -10.01 -18.52
C ALA A 166 -6.84 -8.69 -17.92
N ALA A 167 -6.38 -8.35 -16.71
CA ALA A 167 -6.69 -7.08 -16.05
C ALA A 167 -5.52 -6.08 -16.18
N ARG A 168 -5.82 -4.78 -16.22
CA ARG A 168 -4.84 -3.69 -16.18
C ARG A 168 -4.85 -3.02 -14.81
N HIS A 169 -3.71 -2.50 -14.37
CA HIS A 169 -3.45 -1.89 -13.05
C HIS A 169 -3.51 -2.86 -11.85
N ALA A 170 -4.64 -3.53 -11.63
CA ALA A 170 -4.81 -4.54 -10.59
C ALA A 170 -5.83 -5.61 -11.01
N ALA A 171 -5.64 -6.90 -10.69
CA ALA A 171 -6.70 -7.90 -10.92
C ALA A 171 -7.75 -7.92 -9.80
N LEU A 172 -7.29 -7.80 -8.56
CA LEU A 172 -8.14 -7.62 -7.38
C LEU A 172 -7.68 -6.39 -6.60
N HIS A 173 -8.60 -5.48 -6.32
CA HIS A 173 -8.33 -4.27 -5.55
C HIS A 173 -9.24 -4.23 -4.31
N LEU A 174 -8.62 -4.21 -3.14
CA LEU A 174 -9.28 -4.10 -1.84
C LEU A 174 -8.94 -2.73 -1.24
N THR A 175 -9.95 -2.05 -0.71
CA THR A 175 -9.78 -0.70 -0.11
C THR A 175 -10.54 -0.60 1.21
N GLY A 176 -10.14 0.33 2.08
CA GLY A 176 -10.81 0.53 3.37
C GLY A 176 -10.61 -0.68 4.28
N ASP A 177 -11.65 -1.14 4.95
CA ASP A 177 -11.68 -2.33 5.81
C ASP A 177 -12.24 -3.59 5.11
N ALA A 178 -12.18 -3.62 3.78
CA ALA A 178 -12.65 -4.75 2.97
C ALA A 178 -12.02 -6.09 3.37
N LEU A 179 -12.80 -7.16 3.25
CA LEU A 179 -12.37 -8.54 3.52
C LEU A 179 -12.41 -9.35 2.24
N ALA A 180 -11.35 -10.10 1.99
CA ALA A 180 -11.35 -11.06 0.90
C ALA A 180 -10.71 -12.38 1.29
N ARG A 181 -11.36 -13.48 0.93
CA ARG A 181 -10.83 -14.85 1.05
C ARG A 181 -10.81 -15.51 -0.33
N LEU A 182 -9.62 -15.92 -0.75
CA LEU A 182 -9.41 -16.66 -2.01
C LEU A 182 -8.95 -18.08 -1.70
N GLU A 183 -9.61 -19.06 -2.30
CA GLU A 183 -9.31 -20.48 -2.15
C GLU A 183 -9.17 -21.10 -3.55
N ASP A 184 -8.04 -21.75 -3.82
CA ASP A 184 -7.71 -22.37 -5.11
C ASP A 184 -7.98 -21.43 -6.30
N THR A 185 -7.55 -20.17 -6.15
CA THR A 185 -7.80 -19.11 -7.15
C THR A 185 -6.55 -18.89 -8.01
N GLU A 186 -6.76 -18.63 -9.30
CA GLU A 186 -5.70 -18.34 -10.26
C GLU A 186 -5.80 -16.91 -10.80
N ILE A 187 -4.69 -16.18 -10.78
CA ILE A 187 -4.57 -14.82 -11.32
C ILE A 187 -3.46 -14.82 -12.37
N GLU A 188 -3.77 -14.44 -13.60
CA GLU A 188 -2.77 -14.41 -14.68
C GLU A 188 -2.98 -13.29 -15.70
N GLY A 189 -1.90 -12.95 -16.41
CA GLY A 189 -1.96 -11.99 -17.52
C GLY A 189 -2.31 -10.58 -17.06
N VAL A 190 -1.82 -10.16 -15.89
CA VAL A 190 -2.13 -8.86 -15.32
C VAL A 190 -1.09 -7.82 -15.73
N GLU A 191 -1.51 -6.78 -16.45
CA GLU A 191 -0.65 -5.63 -16.74
C GLU A 191 -0.68 -4.66 -15.55
N GLY A 192 0.00 -5.06 -14.46
CA GLY A 192 0.00 -4.32 -13.20
C GLY A 192 0.23 -5.23 -12.02
N ILE A 193 -0.55 -5.04 -10.96
CA ILE A 193 -0.45 -5.75 -9.69
C ILE A 193 -1.45 -6.91 -9.64
N GLY A 194 -1.07 -8.10 -9.16
CA GLY A 194 -2.05 -9.19 -9.02
C GLY A 194 -3.16 -8.83 -8.02
N VAL A 195 -2.79 -8.63 -6.75
CA VAL A 195 -3.71 -8.15 -5.70
C VAL A 195 -3.14 -6.89 -5.06
N ALA A 196 -3.93 -5.83 -5.01
CA ALA A 196 -3.62 -4.59 -4.32
C ALA A 196 -4.58 -4.40 -3.14
N ALA A 197 -4.04 -4.32 -1.93
CA ALA A 197 -4.79 -4.02 -0.71
C ALA A 197 -4.29 -2.71 -0.09
N SER A 198 -5.22 -1.83 0.32
CA SER A 198 -4.93 -0.57 1.01
C SER A 198 -5.93 -0.31 2.14
N GLY A 199 -5.67 0.70 2.96
CA GLY A 199 -6.43 0.96 4.18
C GLY A 199 -6.17 -0.09 5.26
N CYS A 200 -7.23 -0.68 5.81
CA CYS A 200 -7.17 -1.74 6.82
C CYS A 200 -7.65 -3.10 6.27
N ALA A 201 -7.62 -3.27 4.94
CA ALA A 201 -8.17 -4.42 4.27
C ALA A 201 -7.44 -5.71 4.70
N VAL A 202 -8.21 -6.80 4.84
CA VAL A 202 -7.68 -8.11 5.19
C VAL A 202 -7.86 -9.06 4.01
N PHE A 203 -6.74 -9.51 3.47
CA PHE A 203 -6.69 -10.47 2.38
C PHE A 203 -6.18 -11.81 2.87
N ARG A 204 -6.99 -12.85 2.72
CA ARG A 204 -6.66 -14.24 3.05
C ARG A 204 -6.63 -15.06 1.77
N ALA A 205 -5.59 -15.86 1.60
CA ALA A 205 -5.44 -16.70 0.42
C ALA A 205 -4.88 -18.07 0.78
N ASP A 206 -5.57 -19.11 0.31
CA ASP A 206 -5.15 -20.50 0.40
C ASP A 206 -5.02 -21.08 -1.02
N GLU A 207 -3.87 -21.66 -1.32
CA GLU A 207 -3.55 -22.20 -2.66
C GLU A 207 -3.72 -21.18 -3.81
N LEU A 208 -3.45 -19.89 -3.56
CA LEU A 208 -3.47 -18.84 -4.59
C LEU A 208 -2.32 -19.02 -5.57
N ARG A 209 -2.62 -18.90 -6.87
CA ARG A 209 -1.62 -18.98 -7.95
C ARG A 209 -1.60 -17.68 -8.73
N VAL A 210 -0.52 -16.90 -8.59
CA VAL A 210 -0.30 -15.68 -9.39
C VAL A 210 0.81 -15.93 -10.40
N ARG A 211 0.50 -15.74 -11.69
CA ARG A 211 1.43 -15.99 -12.80
C ARG A 211 1.62 -14.76 -13.67
N GLY A 212 2.86 -14.29 -13.71
CA GLY A 212 3.25 -13.13 -14.51
C GLY A 212 2.70 -11.83 -13.95
N GLY A 213 3.19 -10.73 -14.52
CA GLY A 213 2.61 -9.41 -14.33
C GLY A 213 3.65 -8.31 -14.54
N ALA A 214 3.23 -7.12 -14.98
CA ALA A 214 4.16 -6.00 -15.16
C ALA A 214 4.61 -5.40 -13.80
N GLY A 215 3.78 -5.52 -12.76
CA GLY A 215 4.02 -4.99 -11.41
C GLY A 215 4.36 -6.07 -10.38
N SER A 216 3.96 -5.84 -9.13
CA SER A 216 4.14 -6.81 -8.04
C SER A 216 3.02 -7.85 -8.05
N ALA A 217 3.29 -9.10 -7.65
CA ALA A 217 2.21 -10.10 -7.58
C ALA A 217 1.19 -9.73 -6.49
N LEU A 218 1.66 -9.33 -5.30
CA LEU A 218 0.81 -8.83 -4.21
C LEU A 218 1.40 -7.52 -3.67
N ARG A 219 0.52 -6.57 -3.32
CA ARG A 219 0.89 -5.31 -2.65
C ARG A 219 -0.06 -5.01 -1.50
N ALA A 220 0.50 -4.72 -0.32
CA ALA A 220 -0.22 -4.12 0.79
C ALA A 220 0.36 -2.74 1.12
N ARG A 221 -0.55 -1.81 1.41
CA ARG A 221 -0.27 -0.42 1.77
C ARG A 221 -1.09 -0.04 3.00
N ASP A 222 -0.73 1.06 3.66
CA ASP A 222 -1.35 1.56 4.88
C ASP A 222 -1.26 0.51 6.00
N SER A 223 -2.38 0.00 6.52
CA SER A 223 -2.44 -1.04 7.55
C SER A 223 -3.02 -2.35 7.01
N ALA A 224 -2.99 -2.56 5.69
CA ALA A 224 -3.55 -3.75 5.07
C ALA A 224 -2.77 -5.01 5.44
N ARG A 225 -3.49 -6.13 5.61
CA ARG A 225 -2.92 -7.40 6.08
C ARG A 225 -3.07 -8.48 5.01
N LEU A 226 -1.96 -9.11 4.63
CA LEU A 226 -1.92 -10.22 3.66
C LEU A 226 -1.59 -11.54 4.36
N LEU A 227 -2.49 -12.52 4.31
CA LEU A 227 -2.30 -13.83 4.88
C LEU A 227 -2.33 -14.89 3.78
N LEU A 228 -1.21 -15.57 3.59
CA LEU A 228 -1.00 -16.51 2.48
C LEU A 228 -0.60 -17.88 3.03
N ARG A 229 -1.32 -18.92 2.59
CA ARG A 229 -0.98 -20.31 2.84
C ARG A 229 -0.89 -21.09 1.53
N GLY A 230 0.11 -21.96 1.41
CA GLY A 230 0.27 -22.87 0.24
C GLY A 230 0.36 -22.17 -1.12
N SER A 231 0.60 -20.86 -1.15
CA SER A 231 0.39 -20.03 -2.34
C SER A 231 1.64 -19.94 -3.21
N ARG A 232 1.46 -19.79 -4.53
CA ARG A 232 2.54 -19.73 -5.53
C ARG A 232 2.50 -18.43 -6.32
N LEU A 233 3.55 -17.62 -6.18
CA LEU A 233 3.71 -16.35 -6.87
C LEU A 233 4.90 -16.48 -7.83
N THR A 234 4.67 -16.33 -9.13
CA THR A 234 5.69 -16.63 -10.15
C THR A 234 5.79 -15.53 -11.22
N GLY A 235 7.02 -15.14 -11.57
CA GLY A 235 7.28 -14.25 -12.71
C GLY A 235 6.78 -12.82 -12.54
N ALA A 236 6.81 -12.27 -11.33
CA ALA A 236 6.40 -10.89 -11.08
C ALA A 236 7.38 -9.89 -11.72
N GLY A 237 6.88 -8.92 -12.47
CA GLY A 237 7.66 -7.88 -13.17
C GLY A 237 8.32 -6.85 -12.25
N ARG A 238 7.90 -6.80 -10.98
CA ARG A 238 8.61 -6.12 -9.89
C ARG A 238 8.88 -7.09 -8.74
N ASN A 239 8.05 -7.05 -7.71
CA ASN A 239 8.25 -7.85 -6.49
C ASN A 239 7.23 -8.99 -6.41
N GLY A 240 7.57 -10.08 -5.73
CA GLY A 240 6.56 -11.09 -5.39
C GLY A 240 5.52 -10.50 -4.43
N VAL A 241 5.98 -10.09 -3.25
CA VAL A 241 5.18 -9.37 -2.25
C VAL A 241 5.85 -8.03 -1.94
N LEU A 242 5.08 -6.95 -2.00
CA LEU A 242 5.51 -5.61 -1.62
C LEU A 242 4.65 -5.09 -0.46
N LEU A 243 5.28 -4.75 0.65
CA LEU A 243 4.65 -4.12 1.80
C LEU A 243 5.18 -2.70 1.95
N GLN A 244 4.26 -1.75 2.15
CA GLN A 244 4.54 -0.33 2.31
C GLN A 244 3.77 0.22 3.50
N ASP A 245 4.18 1.39 3.99
CA ASP A 245 3.62 2.03 5.19
C ASP A 245 3.65 1.07 6.39
N ALA A 246 2.51 0.77 7.02
CA ALA A 246 2.39 -0.17 8.14
C ALA A 246 1.84 -1.56 7.71
N GLY A 247 1.94 -1.89 6.41
CA GLY A 247 1.34 -3.11 5.86
C GLY A 247 1.96 -4.38 6.47
N GLU A 248 1.13 -5.38 6.71
CA GLU A 248 1.55 -6.64 7.33
C GLU A 248 1.38 -7.82 6.39
N ALA A 249 2.30 -8.79 6.44
CA ALA A 249 2.10 -10.07 5.78
C ALA A 249 2.56 -11.28 6.57
N LEU A 250 1.79 -12.36 6.47
CA LEU A 250 2.12 -13.70 6.93
C LEU A 250 2.14 -14.65 5.72
N LEU A 251 3.31 -15.21 5.42
CA LEU A 251 3.48 -16.22 4.36
C LEU A 251 3.82 -17.55 4.99
N THR A 252 2.97 -18.56 4.83
CA THR A 252 3.19 -19.92 5.35
C THR A 252 3.17 -20.93 4.20
N ASP A 253 4.18 -21.78 4.09
CA ASP A 253 4.30 -22.80 3.04
C ASP A 253 4.18 -22.24 1.61
N CYS A 254 4.63 -20.99 1.40
CA CYS A 254 4.49 -20.28 0.15
C CYS A 254 5.72 -20.49 -0.76
N ARG A 255 5.51 -20.33 -2.07
CA ARG A 255 6.59 -20.33 -3.07
C ARG A 255 6.56 -19.05 -3.88
N VAL A 256 7.66 -18.29 -3.85
CA VAL A 256 7.84 -17.08 -4.66
C VAL A 256 9.02 -17.31 -5.60
N ALA A 257 8.79 -17.21 -6.91
CA ALA A 257 9.81 -17.49 -7.92
C ALA A 257 9.92 -16.40 -8.98
N ASP A 258 11.15 -16.17 -9.44
CA ASP A 258 11.49 -15.37 -10.62
C ASP A 258 10.96 -13.93 -10.60
N ALA A 259 10.98 -13.30 -9.43
CA ALA A 259 10.68 -11.87 -9.29
C ALA A 259 11.78 -11.03 -9.96
N ALA A 260 11.37 -10.08 -10.81
CA ALA A 260 12.30 -9.23 -11.55
C ALA A 260 13.05 -8.21 -10.67
N ARG A 261 12.60 -7.99 -9.43
CA ARG A 261 13.31 -7.25 -8.38
C ARG A 261 13.51 -8.13 -7.16
N SER A 262 12.60 -8.07 -6.19
CA SER A 262 12.71 -8.80 -4.93
C SER A 262 11.56 -9.78 -4.70
N ALA A 263 11.81 -10.96 -4.12
CA ALA A 263 10.70 -11.89 -3.86
C ALA A 263 9.77 -11.35 -2.76
N VAL A 264 10.33 -10.84 -1.66
CA VAL A 264 9.58 -10.08 -0.63
C VAL A 264 10.32 -8.78 -0.34
N ARG A 265 9.60 -7.66 -0.36
CA ARG A 265 10.15 -6.33 -0.07
C ARG A 265 9.28 -5.58 0.95
N LEU A 266 9.93 -5.06 1.98
CA LEU A 266 9.33 -4.24 3.02
C LEU A 266 9.92 -2.83 2.95
N GLU A 267 9.04 -1.82 3.09
CA GLU A 267 9.38 -0.41 3.10
C GLU A 267 8.67 0.28 4.27
N HIS A 268 9.18 1.42 4.72
CA HIS A 268 8.62 2.21 5.83
C HIS A 268 8.55 1.42 7.15
N THR A 269 7.37 1.22 7.75
CA THR A 269 7.16 0.54 9.03
C THR A 269 6.54 -0.86 8.87
N ALA A 270 6.60 -1.40 7.64
CA ALA A 270 5.94 -2.65 7.27
C ALA A 270 6.49 -3.86 8.04
N ARG A 271 5.66 -4.88 8.22
CA ARG A 271 6.00 -6.09 8.98
C ARG A 271 5.76 -7.34 8.16
N ALA A 272 6.73 -8.25 8.10
CA ALA A 272 6.52 -9.55 7.46
C ALA A 272 6.99 -10.70 8.34
N GLU A 273 6.16 -11.74 8.44
CA GLU A 273 6.57 -13.05 8.90
C GLU A 273 6.48 -14.09 7.78
N ILE A 274 7.57 -14.80 7.54
CA ILE A 274 7.69 -15.83 6.51
C ILE A 274 8.07 -17.16 7.17
N ARG A 275 7.22 -18.18 7.01
CA ARG A 275 7.36 -19.51 7.60
C ARG A 275 7.41 -20.59 6.52
N GLU A 276 8.35 -21.52 6.63
CA GLU A 276 8.45 -22.75 5.82
C GLU A 276 8.33 -22.53 4.29
N SER A 277 8.74 -21.35 3.83
CA SER A 277 8.51 -20.89 2.46
C SER A 277 9.77 -21.00 1.61
N THR A 278 9.59 -21.08 0.29
CA THR A 278 10.70 -21.17 -0.67
C THR A 278 10.72 -19.96 -1.59
N LEU A 279 11.83 -19.23 -1.61
CA LEU A 279 12.04 -18.05 -2.44
C LEU A 279 13.13 -18.36 -3.49
N THR A 280 12.85 -18.16 -4.77
CA THR A 280 13.70 -18.66 -5.85
C THR A 280 13.98 -17.58 -6.90
N GLY A 281 15.25 -17.42 -7.31
CA GLY A 281 15.59 -16.74 -8.56
C GLY A 281 15.30 -15.24 -8.63
N ALA A 282 15.16 -14.55 -7.51
CA ALA A 282 14.94 -13.09 -7.50
C ALA A 282 16.16 -12.34 -8.10
N ARG A 283 15.91 -11.36 -8.98
CA ARG A 283 17.00 -10.67 -9.71
C ARG A 283 17.82 -9.68 -8.87
N LEU A 284 17.28 -9.15 -7.77
CA LEU A 284 17.99 -8.21 -6.87
C LEU A 284 18.21 -8.81 -5.48
N SER A 285 17.12 -9.15 -4.79
CA SER A 285 17.18 -9.72 -3.44
C SER A 285 16.05 -10.72 -3.24
N ALA A 286 16.26 -11.87 -2.59
CA ALA A 286 15.13 -12.71 -2.24
C ALA A 286 14.25 -12.01 -1.18
N VAL A 287 14.86 -11.48 -0.12
CA VAL A 287 14.17 -10.61 0.85
C VAL A 287 14.92 -9.30 1.02
N GLU A 288 14.20 -8.19 0.99
CA GLU A 288 14.73 -6.85 1.23
C GLU A 288 13.86 -6.12 2.28
N ALA A 289 14.43 -5.84 3.45
CA ALA A 289 13.80 -5.00 4.48
C ALA A 289 14.44 -3.61 4.47
N ARG A 290 13.65 -2.54 4.46
CA ARG A 290 14.13 -1.14 4.43
C ARG A 290 13.53 -0.30 5.54
N ASP A 291 14.15 0.84 5.80
CA ASP A 291 13.64 1.88 6.69
C ASP A 291 13.42 1.32 8.12
N GLN A 292 12.21 1.41 8.68
CA GLN A 292 11.85 0.89 10.01
C GLN A 292 10.98 -0.38 9.91
N SER A 293 11.25 -1.23 8.92
CA SER A 293 10.47 -2.47 8.72
C SER A 293 10.96 -3.62 9.61
N ARG A 294 10.03 -4.49 10.01
CA ARG A 294 10.32 -5.67 10.84
C ARG A 294 10.17 -6.95 10.04
N LEU A 295 11.15 -7.84 10.19
CA LEU A 295 11.20 -9.08 9.43
C LEU A 295 11.45 -10.29 10.33
N VAL A 296 10.59 -11.29 10.24
CA VAL A 296 10.78 -12.60 10.87
C VAL A 296 10.76 -13.68 9.79
N MET A 297 11.82 -14.48 9.70
CA MET A 297 11.93 -15.62 8.79
C MET A 297 12.19 -16.89 9.58
N ARG A 298 11.39 -17.93 9.35
CA ARG A 298 11.49 -19.23 10.04
C ARG A 298 11.44 -20.37 9.01
N GLY A 299 12.48 -21.20 8.95
CA GLY A 299 12.51 -22.35 8.03
C GLY A 299 12.51 -21.96 6.55
N VAL A 300 12.89 -20.73 6.22
CA VAL A 300 12.82 -20.23 4.83
C VAL A 300 13.99 -20.73 4.00
N ARG A 301 13.71 -21.21 2.79
CA ARG A 301 14.71 -21.64 1.81
C ARG A 301 14.81 -20.62 0.69
N VAL A 302 15.98 -20.02 0.52
CA VAL A 302 16.30 -19.07 -0.55
C VAL A 302 17.25 -19.75 -1.53
N ILE A 303 16.85 -19.85 -2.79
CA ILE A 303 17.58 -20.63 -3.80
C ILE A 303 17.83 -19.78 -5.04
N ASN A 304 19.11 -19.60 -5.38
CA ASN A 304 19.57 -18.71 -6.45
C ASN A 304 19.09 -17.26 -6.30
N GLY A 305 19.63 -16.37 -7.13
CA GLY A 305 19.32 -14.94 -7.09
C GLY A 305 20.58 -14.10 -7.02
N GLU A 306 20.42 -12.77 -6.89
CA GLU A 306 21.56 -11.87 -6.70
C GLU A 306 21.99 -11.82 -5.23
N THR A 307 21.19 -11.22 -4.34
CA THR A 307 21.40 -11.29 -2.88
C THR A 307 20.34 -12.16 -2.23
N GLY A 308 20.69 -12.97 -1.23
CA GLY A 308 19.72 -13.77 -0.50
C GLY A 308 18.81 -12.89 0.38
N VAL A 309 19.37 -12.36 1.48
CA VAL A 309 18.64 -11.44 2.38
C VAL A 309 19.42 -10.13 2.50
N ARG A 310 18.76 -9.01 2.23
CA ARG A 310 19.30 -7.66 2.42
C ARG A 310 18.53 -6.93 3.51
N LEU A 311 19.19 -6.59 4.60
CA LEU A 311 18.61 -5.84 5.71
C LEU A 311 19.13 -4.40 5.68
N ARG A 312 18.22 -3.48 5.36
CA ARG A 312 18.41 -2.03 5.37
C ARG A 312 17.60 -1.32 6.45
N THR A 313 17.42 -2.01 7.57
CA THR A 313 16.65 -1.56 8.72
C THR A 313 17.45 -1.73 10.00
N THR A 314 17.18 -0.88 10.98
CA THR A 314 17.70 -0.96 12.34
C THR A 314 16.69 -1.59 13.31
N GLU A 315 15.48 -1.92 12.83
CA GLU A 315 14.46 -2.58 13.61
C GLU A 315 14.68 -4.10 13.68
N GLU A 316 13.80 -4.79 14.39
CA GLU A 316 13.83 -6.24 14.57
C GLU A 316 13.91 -6.99 13.23
N ALA A 317 15.00 -7.75 13.06
CA ALA A 317 15.18 -8.68 11.97
C ALA A 317 15.69 -10.02 12.50
N VAL A 318 14.84 -11.05 12.42
CA VAL A 318 15.09 -12.38 13.00
C VAL A 318 15.03 -13.45 11.92
N LEU A 319 16.10 -14.23 11.75
CA LEU A 319 16.17 -15.35 10.82
C LEU A 319 16.50 -16.63 11.60
N LEU A 320 15.57 -17.59 11.59
CA LEU A 320 15.68 -18.85 12.31
C LEU A 320 15.64 -20.03 11.34
N HIS A 321 16.65 -20.89 11.39
CA HIS A 321 16.71 -22.14 10.65
C HIS A 321 16.54 -21.97 9.12
N CYS A 322 17.03 -20.85 8.58
CA CYS A 322 16.95 -20.53 7.15
C CYS A 322 18.12 -21.13 6.36
N SER A 323 17.88 -21.48 5.11
CA SER A 323 18.95 -21.90 4.18
C SER A 323 18.99 -20.99 2.96
N LEU A 324 20.17 -20.49 2.61
CA LEU A 324 20.40 -19.59 1.48
C LEU A 324 21.45 -20.23 0.58
N ASP A 325 21.08 -20.60 -0.65
CA ASP A 325 21.92 -21.41 -1.52
C ASP A 325 22.05 -20.79 -2.92
N GLY A 326 23.26 -20.73 -3.46
CA GLY A 326 23.52 -20.39 -4.87
C GLY A 326 23.35 -18.91 -5.26
N GLN A 327 23.50 -17.97 -4.32
CA GLN A 327 23.40 -16.53 -4.61
C GLN A 327 24.59 -16.05 -5.46
N ARG A 328 24.37 -15.24 -6.51
CA ARG A 328 25.46 -14.69 -7.35
C ARG A 328 26.27 -13.62 -6.62
N GLY A 329 25.60 -12.84 -5.78
CA GLY A 329 26.16 -11.83 -4.90
C GLY A 329 26.39 -12.39 -3.49
N ASN A 330 25.89 -11.67 -2.49
CA ASN A 330 26.04 -12.03 -1.08
C ASN A 330 24.92 -12.96 -0.60
N GLY A 331 25.21 -13.83 0.37
CA GLY A 331 24.18 -14.61 1.06
C GLY A 331 23.27 -13.69 1.89
N VAL A 332 23.84 -13.10 2.94
CA VAL A 332 23.18 -12.08 3.78
C VAL A 332 24.00 -10.79 3.71
N GLU A 333 23.30 -9.67 3.55
CA GLU A 333 23.87 -8.33 3.46
C GLU A 333 23.19 -7.40 4.46
N LEU A 334 23.96 -6.85 5.38
CA LEU A 334 23.49 -5.90 6.39
C LEU A 334 24.07 -4.52 6.09
N THR A 335 23.22 -3.50 6.07
CA THR A 335 23.69 -2.11 5.94
C THR A 335 24.09 -1.51 7.30
N PRO A 336 24.67 -0.30 7.32
CA PRO A 336 25.15 0.28 8.56
C PRO A 336 24.10 0.38 9.67
N GLY A 337 24.50 0.04 10.90
CA GLY A 337 23.68 0.12 12.11
C GLY A 337 22.66 -1.00 12.32
N ALA A 338 22.64 -2.04 11.47
CA ALA A 338 21.72 -3.17 11.64
C ALA A 338 22.06 -4.02 12.88
N ASP A 339 21.03 -4.53 13.56
CA ASP A 339 21.18 -5.41 14.73
C ASP A 339 20.29 -6.67 14.65
N PRO A 340 20.55 -7.58 13.69
CA PRO A 340 19.70 -8.75 13.50
C PRO A 340 20.08 -9.93 14.43
N LEU A 341 19.14 -10.84 14.61
CA LEU A 341 19.36 -12.16 15.22
C LEU A 341 19.28 -13.26 14.15
N LEU A 342 20.41 -13.91 13.86
CA LEU A 342 20.47 -15.08 12.97
C LEU A 342 20.78 -16.31 13.80
N ARG A 343 19.91 -17.33 13.76
CA ARG A 343 20.14 -18.60 14.45
C ARG A 343 19.92 -19.79 13.53
N GLY A 344 20.89 -20.70 13.46
CA GLY A 344 20.78 -21.90 12.64
C GLY A 344 20.70 -21.60 11.14
N VAL A 345 21.29 -20.48 10.70
CA VAL A 345 21.26 -20.06 9.28
C VAL A 345 22.41 -20.72 8.53
N ARG A 346 22.11 -21.34 7.39
CA ARG A 346 23.12 -21.92 6.50
C ARG A 346 23.19 -21.17 5.18
N VAL A 347 24.35 -20.63 4.84
CA VAL A 347 24.64 -19.97 3.56
C VAL A 347 25.60 -20.83 2.75
N THR A 348 25.20 -21.28 1.57
CA THR A 348 25.98 -22.16 0.70
C THR A 348 26.18 -21.56 -0.69
N ARG A 349 27.41 -21.66 -1.22
CA ARG A 349 27.75 -21.33 -2.62
C ARG A 349 27.37 -19.90 -3.03
N SER A 350 27.63 -18.91 -2.17
CA SER A 350 27.50 -17.49 -2.52
C SER A 350 28.66 -17.04 -3.42
N GLY A 351 28.39 -16.30 -4.49
CA GLY A 351 29.42 -15.82 -5.42
C GLY A 351 30.32 -14.73 -4.83
N LYS A 352 29.82 -13.96 -3.86
CA LYS A 352 30.58 -13.02 -3.03
C LYS A 352 30.67 -13.53 -1.59
N HIS A 353 30.43 -12.66 -0.61
CA HIS A 353 30.51 -13.00 0.81
C HIS A 353 29.32 -13.88 1.22
N GLY A 354 29.55 -14.77 2.19
CA GLY A 354 28.45 -15.46 2.83
C GLY A 354 27.62 -14.50 3.67
N LEU A 355 28.31 -13.81 4.60
CA LEU A 355 27.76 -12.74 5.43
C LEU A 355 28.56 -11.45 5.21
N LEU A 356 27.89 -10.40 4.73
CA LEU A 356 28.44 -9.05 4.58
C LEU A 356 27.82 -8.15 5.65
N LEU A 357 28.63 -7.76 6.65
CA LEU A 357 28.20 -6.91 7.75
C LEU A 357 28.68 -5.46 7.51
N GLY A 358 27.73 -4.54 7.41
CA GLY A 358 27.97 -3.11 7.22
C GLY A 358 28.51 -2.42 8.48
N GLU A 359 28.80 -1.11 8.35
CA GLU A 359 29.42 -0.33 9.42
C GLU A 359 28.56 -0.30 10.70
N ALA A 360 29.17 -0.29 11.88
CA ALA A 360 28.45 -0.22 13.16
C ALA A 360 27.38 -1.32 13.41
N THR A 361 27.44 -2.44 12.69
CA THR A 361 26.53 -3.60 12.89
C THR A 361 26.83 -4.28 14.24
N ARG A 362 25.79 -4.66 15.00
CA ARG A 362 25.93 -5.34 16.33
C ARG A 362 25.40 -6.77 16.41
N GLY A 363 24.68 -7.22 15.38
CA GLY A 363 23.86 -8.44 15.38
C GLY A 363 24.47 -9.71 16.00
N MET A 364 23.59 -10.60 16.44
CA MET A 364 23.90 -11.89 17.02
C MET A 364 23.75 -13.01 15.98
N PHE A 365 24.79 -13.82 15.82
CA PHE A 365 24.87 -14.94 14.89
C PHE A 365 25.17 -16.22 15.65
N GLU A 366 24.21 -17.12 15.72
CA GLU A 366 24.31 -18.37 16.48
C GLU A 366 24.13 -19.59 15.59
N ASP A 367 25.00 -20.59 15.74
CA ASP A 367 24.88 -21.87 15.03
C ASP A 367 24.78 -21.69 13.50
N CYS A 368 25.46 -20.68 12.95
CA CYS A 368 25.42 -20.34 11.53
C CYS A 368 26.55 -21.01 10.75
N ASP A 369 26.24 -21.56 9.58
CA ASP A 369 27.20 -22.22 8.70
C ASP A 369 27.36 -21.44 7.40
N VAL A 370 28.60 -21.13 7.01
CA VAL A 370 28.91 -20.56 5.69
C VAL A 370 29.78 -21.55 4.91
N VAL A 371 29.33 -21.98 3.74
CA VAL A 371 29.95 -23.05 2.95
C VAL A 371 30.26 -22.60 1.54
N ALA A 372 31.51 -22.79 1.12
CA ALA A 372 31.99 -22.50 -0.24
C ALA A 372 31.63 -21.10 -0.79
N PRO A 373 31.91 -20.01 -0.06
CA PRO A 373 31.75 -18.65 -0.58
C PRO A 373 32.86 -18.30 -1.59
N GLY A 374 32.56 -17.44 -2.55
CA GLY A 374 33.51 -16.97 -3.57
C GLY A 374 34.46 -15.86 -3.09
N PHE A 375 34.10 -15.17 -2.00
CA PHE A 375 34.91 -14.15 -1.33
C PHE A 375 35.13 -14.54 0.15
N PRO A 376 35.87 -13.75 0.96
CA PRO A 376 35.95 -14.01 2.39
C PRO A 376 34.56 -14.30 2.99
N ALA A 377 34.44 -15.43 3.68
CA ALA A 377 33.13 -15.96 4.09
C ALA A 377 32.33 -14.94 4.92
N LEU A 378 33.03 -14.27 5.83
CA LEU A 378 32.54 -13.21 6.69
C LEU A 378 33.29 -11.92 6.37
N HIS A 379 32.56 -10.84 6.09
CA HIS A 379 33.12 -9.49 6.03
C HIS A 379 32.52 -8.63 7.14
N VAL A 380 33.38 -8.02 7.95
CA VAL A 380 33.02 -7.12 9.05
C VAL A 380 33.56 -5.73 8.73
N ALA A 381 32.68 -4.79 8.42
CA ALA A 381 33.03 -3.40 8.11
C ALA A 381 33.39 -2.59 9.38
N ARG A 382 33.83 -1.34 9.20
CA ARG A 382 34.34 -0.46 10.25
C ARG A 382 33.34 -0.29 11.39
N ASP A 383 33.85 -0.21 12.61
CA ASP A 383 33.09 0.00 13.85
C ASP A 383 32.00 -1.04 14.16
N ALA A 384 31.91 -2.12 13.38
CA ALA A 384 30.97 -3.20 13.62
C ALA A 384 31.48 -4.10 14.76
N ALA A 385 30.57 -4.47 15.67
CA ALA A 385 30.83 -5.33 16.82
C ALA A 385 29.83 -6.50 16.88
N PRO A 386 29.77 -7.36 15.83
CA PRO A 386 28.87 -8.51 15.82
C PRO A 386 29.33 -9.61 16.78
N HIS A 387 28.38 -10.40 17.27
CA HIS A 387 28.64 -11.56 18.12
C HIS A 387 28.39 -12.86 17.36
N PHE A 388 29.43 -13.67 17.19
CA PHE A 388 29.33 -14.98 16.56
C PHE A 388 29.52 -16.10 17.59
N ARG A 389 28.54 -17.00 17.70
CA ARG A 389 28.56 -18.13 18.63
C ARG A 389 28.31 -19.44 17.88
N ARG A 390 29.25 -20.39 18.02
CA ARG A 390 29.18 -21.72 17.37
C ARG A 390 29.01 -21.64 15.83
N CYS A 391 29.56 -20.59 15.21
CA CYS A 391 29.52 -20.40 13.77
C CYS A 391 30.67 -21.14 13.07
N ARG A 392 30.40 -21.70 11.89
CA ARG A 392 31.36 -22.53 11.15
C ARG A 392 31.52 -22.07 9.71
N VAL A 393 32.77 -22.03 9.24
CA VAL A 393 33.10 -21.75 7.84
C VAL A 393 33.70 -23.00 7.21
N PHE A 394 33.18 -23.40 6.05
CA PHE A 394 33.63 -24.59 5.33
C PHE A 394 34.06 -24.25 3.90
N ASN A 395 35.14 -24.87 3.43
CA ASN A 395 35.54 -24.88 2.01
C ASN A 395 35.72 -23.47 1.41
N ALA A 396 36.40 -22.55 2.10
CA ALA A 396 36.57 -21.16 1.69
C ALA A 396 38.04 -20.82 1.39
N ALA A 397 38.29 -19.88 0.48
CA ALA A 397 39.65 -19.35 0.28
C ALA A 397 40.12 -18.54 1.51
N GLN A 398 39.21 -17.78 2.10
CA GLN A 398 39.42 -17.00 3.31
C GLN A 398 38.12 -17.03 4.13
N ASP A 399 38.23 -17.19 5.45
CA ASP A 399 37.06 -17.22 6.34
C ASP A 399 36.58 -15.83 6.77
N LEU A 400 37.49 -14.93 7.10
CA LEU A 400 37.16 -13.66 7.76
C LEU A 400 37.98 -12.50 7.19
N SER A 401 37.29 -11.39 6.90
CA SER A 401 37.86 -10.09 6.59
C SER A 401 37.30 -9.07 7.57
N VAL A 402 38.18 -8.38 8.31
CA VAL A 402 37.83 -7.38 9.32
C VAL A 402 38.42 -6.04 8.90
N ALA A 403 37.59 -5.00 8.82
CA ALA A 403 38.03 -3.64 8.57
C ALA A 403 38.60 -2.99 9.84
N GLU A 404 39.37 -1.91 9.67
CA GLU A 404 39.93 -1.15 10.79
C GLU A 404 38.83 -0.61 11.72
N GLY A 405 39.04 -0.69 13.04
CA GLY A 405 38.06 -0.26 14.05
C GLY A 405 36.94 -1.26 14.36
N ALA A 406 36.81 -2.35 13.60
CA ALA A 406 35.81 -3.37 13.88
C ALA A 406 36.24 -4.30 15.04
N ALA A 407 35.27 -4.70 15.87
CA ALA A 407 35.48 -5.50 17.07
C ALA A 407 34.54 -6.72 17.12
N PRO A 408 34.62 -7.67 16.16
CA PRO A 408 33.79 -8.88 16.18
C PRO A 408 34.17 -9.80 17.35
N ALA A 409 33.16 -10.30 18.06
CA ALA A 409 33.33 -11.30 19.13
C ALA A 409 33.06 -12.70 18.57
N PHE A 410 33.90 -13.67 18.92
CA PHE A 410 33.77 -15.06 18.50
C PHE A 410 33.78 -16.01 19.70
N GLU A 411 32.80 -16.88 19.77
CA GLU A 411 32.65 -17.91 20.80
C GLU A 411 32.47 -19.26 20.11
N HIS A 412 33.36 -20.23 20.39
CA HIS A 412 33.30 -21.58 19.83
C HIS A 412 33.16 -21.67 18.30
N CYS A 413 33.76 -20.74 17.55
CA CYS A 413 33.72 -20.72 16.09
C CYS A 413 34.84 -21.58 15.48
N ALA A 414 34.62 -22.11 14.28
CA ALA A 414 35.58 -23.00 13.62
C ALA A 414 35.66 -22.81 12.10
N SER A 415 36.85 -22.97 11.55
CA SER A 415 37.12 -23.01 10.12
C SER A 415 37.55 -24.42 9.70
N VAL A 416 36.91 -24.96 8.67
CA VAL A 416 37.15 -26.31 8.17
C VAL A 416 37.46 -26.24 6.68
N ASN A 417 38.63 -26.76 6.28
CA ASN A 417 39.09 -26.69 4.88
C ASN A 417 39.09 -25.25 4.33
N VAL A 418 39.73 -24.33 5.06
CA VAL A 418 39.89 -22.93 4.68
C VAL A 418 41.36 -22.63 4.43
N ALA A 419 41.71 -22.06 3.27
CA ALA A 419 43.11 -21.81 2.90
C ALA A 419 43.76 -20.71 3.77
N THR A 420 43.04 -19.61 3.99
CA THR A 420 43.44 -18.52 4.91
C THR A 420 42.46 -18.47 6.08
N ALA A 421 42.75 -19.20 7.14
CA ALA A 421 41.95 -19.19 8.35
C ALA A 421 42.39 -18.05 9.28
N ARG A 422 41.49 -17.11 9.56
CA ARG A 422 41.63 -15.97 10.48
C ARG A 422 40.63 -16.00 11.63
N LEU A 423 39.65 -16.90 11.61
CA LEU A 423 38.80 -17.14 12.77
C LEU A 423 39.65 -17.67 13.94
N PRO A 424 39.46 -17.16 15.17
CA PRO A 424 40.16 -17.68 16.33
C PRO A 424 39.73 -19.14 16.53
N ALA A 425 40.71 -20.06 16.52
CA ALA A 425 40.46 -21.48 16.72
C ALA A 425 39.80 -21.70 18.08
N ALA A 426 38.73 -22.50 18.13
CA ALA A 426 38.12 -22.94 19.38
C ALA A 426 39.15 -23.73 20.20
N GLY A 427 39.84 -23.04 21.11
CA GLY A 427 40.94 -23.63 21.88
C GLY A 427 41.85 -22.61 22.56
N HIS A 428 41.29 -21.69 23.34
CA HIS A 428 41.91 -21.23 24.58
C HIS A 428 40.83 -20.61 25.46
N ASP A 429 40.48 -21.33 26.53
CA ASP A 429 39.74 -20.75 27.65
C ASP A 429 40.53 -19.54 28.17
N GLY A 430 40.02 -18.35 27.88
CA GLY A 430 40.47 -17.11 28.47
C GLY A 430 40.05 -17.07 29.93
N ALA A 431 40.83 -17.72 30.79
CA ALA A 431 40.85 -17.41 32.21
C ALA A 431 41.12 -15.90 32.36
N GLY A 432 40.15 -15.18 32.95
CA GLY A 432 40.33 -13.78 33.33
C GLY A 432 41.56 -13.61 34.24
N PRO A 433 42.15 -12.40 34.30
CA PRO A 433 43.37 -12.18 35.06
C PRO A 433 43.06 -12.28 36.57
N ARG A 434 43.67 -13.24 37.26
CA ARG A 434 43.78 -13.24 38.73
C ARG A 434 45.20 -13.61 39.18
N PRO A 435 45.66 -13.07 40.33
CA PRO A 435 47.05 -12.73 40.55
C PRO A 435 47.88 -13.86 41.17
N ALA A 436 49.19 -13.64 41.11
CA ALA A 436 50.34 -14.42 41.59
C ALA A 436 50.11 -15.42 42.74
N GLY A 437 50.62 -16.64 42.55
CA GLY A 437 50.86 -17.64 43.59
C GLY A 437 51.95 -18.63 43.18
N ARG A 438 52.96 -18.79 44.05
CA ARG A 438 54.18 -19.58 43.86
C ARG A 438 53.96 -21.10 43.83
N GLY A 439 54.80 -21.77 43.03
CA GLY A 439 55.56 -22.97 43.45
C GLY A 439 54.94 -24.35 43.20
N GLY A 440 55.77 -25.30 42.74
CA GLY A 440 55.53 -26.73 42.91
C GLY A 440 55.90 -27.60 41.71
N ASP A 441 57.01 -28.32 41.83
CA ASP A 441 57.54 -29.35 40.93
C ASP A 441 56.66 -30.62 40.82
N GLY A 442 56.96 -31.42 39.78
CA GLY A 442 56.60 -32.84 39.62
C GLY A 442 55.72 -33.07 38.37
N GLY A 443 56.13 -33.76 37.31
CA GLY A 443 56.90 -35.01 37.22
C GLY A 443 55.92 -36.18 37.00
N GLY A 444 55.91 -36.81 35.82
CA GLY A 444 55.16 -38.06 35.63
C GLY A 444 54.77 -38.43 34.20
N ALA A 445 55.43 -39.46 33.68
CA ALA A 445 55.30 -40.11 32.39
C ALA A 445 53.97 -40.85 32.10
N GLY A 446 53.79 -41.20 30.82
CA GLY A 446 52.91 -42.27 30.31
C GLY A 446 52.05 -41.77 29.14
N GLY A 447 52.18 -42.18 27.89
CA GLY A 447 52.53 -43.49 27.34
C GLY A 447 51.29 -44.07 26.65
N GLY A 448 51.27 -44.18 25.32
CA GLY A 448 50.16 -44.83 24.61
C GLY A 448 50.04 -44.49 23.13
N ALA A 449 50.79 -45.22 22.31
CA ALA A 449 50.66 -45.26 20.86
C ALA A 449 49.42 -46.05 20.41
N GLY A 450 48.84 -45.66 19.27
CA GLY A 450 47.85 -46.44 18.53
C GLY A 450 47.50 -45.77 17.20
N GLY A 451 48.16 -46.20 16.13
CA GLY A 451 48.00 -45.64 14.78
C GLY A 451 46.86 -46.25 13.96
N GLY A 452 46.65 -45.71 12.75
CA GLY A 452 45.98 -46.43 11.67
C GLY A 452 45.15 -45.62 10.67
N ARG A 453 45.79 -45.25 9.55
CA ARG A 453 45.27 -45.30 8.16
C ARG A 453 44.05 -44.45 7.75
N GLY A 454 44.30 -43.40 6.94
CA GLY A 454 43.50 -43.14 5.73
C GLY A 454 44.02 -43.97 4.53
N PRO A 455 43.65 -43.69 3.26
CA PRO A 455 42.71 -42.69 2.73
C PRO A 455 41.78 -43.24 1.59
N SER A 456 40.84 -42.44 1.06
CA SER A 456 40.41 -42.54 -0.35
C SER A 456 39.61 -41.32 -0.83
N ALA A 457 40.10 -40.67 -1.89
CA ALA A 457 39.42 -39.66 -2.71
C ALA A 457 38.72 -40.30 -3.93
N PRO A 458 37.75 -39.63 -4.59
CA PRO A 458 37.32 -39.97 -5.95
C PRO A 458 37.85 -38.98 -7.02
N PRO A 459 37.83 -39.36 -8.32
CA PRO A 459 38.74 -38.85 -9.35
C PRO A 459 38.16 -37.69 -10.22
N PRO A 460 38.99 -37.05 -11.09
CA PRO A 460 38.56 -35.97 -11.99
C PRO A 460 38.47 -36.35 -13.48
N GLY A 461 37.68 -35.58 -14.24
CA GLY A 461 37.82 -35.32 -15.69
C GLY A 461 36.67 -35.83 -16.60
N PRO A 462 36.52 -35.32 -17.85
CA PRO A 462 37.49 -34.50 -18.59
C PRO A 462 36.91 -33.21 -19.25
N SER A 463 37.84 -32.44 -19.80
CA SER A 463 37.73 -31.13 -20.44
C SER A 463 37.64 -31.18 -21.97
N GLY A 464 37.08 -30.11 -22.56
CA GLY A 464 37.60 -29.51 -23.80
C GLY A 464 36.70 -29.52 -25.04
N ARG A 465 36.32 -28.32 -25.53
CA ARG A 465 36.55 -27.88 -26.93
C ARG A 465 36.22 -26.38 -27.12
N THR A 466 36.99 -25.77 -28.00
CA THR A 466 37.23 -24.34 -28.26
C THR A 466 36.60 -23.85 -29.58
N GLY A 467 35.90 -22.70 -29.57
CA GLY A 467 35.71 -21.65 -30.63
C GLY A 467 35.19 -22.02 -32.04
N PRO A 468 34.82 -21.05 -32.93
CA PRO A 468 35.05 -19.59 -32.91
C PRO A 468 33.77 -18.73 -33.25
N PRO A 469 33.88 -17.38 -33.44
CA PRO A 469 32.80 -16.41 -33.20
C PRO A 469 32.14 -15.84 -34.48
N GLY A 470 31.00 -15.17 -34.33
CA GLY A 470 30.47 -14.27 -35.36
C GLY A 470 28.98 -13.97 -35.21
N GLY A 471 28.61 -12.69 -35.24
CA GLY A 471 27.23 -12.25 -35.44
C GLY A 471 26.72 -11.24 -34.41
N ALA A 472 27.31 -10.04 -34.39
CA ALA A 472 26.63 -8.87 -33.87
C ALA A 472 25.41 -8.59 -34.76
N ALA A 473 24.22 -8.53 -34.17
CA ALA A 473 23.01 -8.02 -34.81
C ALA A 473 22.45 -6.87 -33.95
N PRO A 474 21.85 -5.84 -34.56
CA PRO A 474 21.96 -4.47 -34.13
C PRO A 474 20.80 -4.04 -33.21
N ALA A 475 21.08 -3.00 -32.42
CA ALA A 475 20.07 -2.21 -31.75
C ALA A 475 19.09 -1.58 -32.76
N PRO A 476 17.77 -1.61 -32.53
CA PRO A 476 16.85 -0.77 -33.28
C PRO A 476 16.82 0.63 -32.65
N ALA A 477 17.13 1.63 -33.48
CA ALA A 477 16.88 3.05 -33.23
C ALA A 477 15.37 3.37 -33.34
N PRO A 478 14.92 4.55 -32.86
CA PRO A 478 13.52 4.79 -32.51
C PRO A 478 12.66 5.06 -33.75
N ALA A 479 11.52 4.38 -33.85
CA ALA A 479 10.53 4.64 -34.87
C ALA A 479 9.58 5.78 -34.41
N ALA A 480 9.39 6.71 -35.33
CA ALA A 480 8.69 7.96 -35.17
C ALA A 480 7.18 7.83 -34.89
N ALA A 481 6.68 8.89 -34.26
CA ALA A 481 5.31 9.25 -34.00
C ALA A 481 4.31 8.88 -35.11
N ARG A 482 3.21 8.24 -34.70
CA ARG A 482 1.91 8.32 -35.38
C ARG A 482 0.86 8.81 -34.37
N GLN A 483 0.48 10.07 -34.53
CA GLN A 483 -0.81 10.66 -34.14
C GLN A 483 -1.90 9.93 -34.94
N THR A 484 -3.16 9.69 -34.55
CA THR A 484 -4.21 10.31 -33.71
C THR A 484 -5.36 9.25 -33.69
N PRO A 485 -6.57 9.42 -33.08
CA PRO A 485 -7.04 10.22 -31.95
C PRO A 485 -7.71 9.37 -30.84
N GLU A 486 -7.44 9.74 -29.58
CA GLU A 486 -8.29 9.43 -28.43
C GLU A 486 -9.59 10.26 -28.51
N GLN A 487 -10.73 9.57 -28.55
CA GLN A 487 -12.03 10.15 -28.28
C GLN A 487 -12.54 9.66 -26.92
N GLN A 488 -12.37 10.54 -25.93
CA GLN A 488 -13.40 10.99 -24.98
C GLN A 488 -14.29 9.92 -24.29
N ARG A 489 -14.06 9.75 -22.99
CA ARG A 489 -15.13 9.59 -21.99
C ARG A 489 -15.04 10.82 -21.07
N THR A 490 -15.61 11.97 -21.44
CA THR A 490 -16.96 12.40 -21.03
C THR A 490 -17.55 11.60 -19.88
N ASP A 491 -17.56 12.25 -18.72
CA ASP A 491 -18.46 11.98 -17.60
C ASP A 491 -19.88 11.76 -18.16
N GLY A 492 -20.44 10.57 -17.92
CA GLY A 492 -21.85 10.28 -18.17
C GLY A 492 -22.71 10.76 -16.99
N PRO A 493 -23.96 11.17 -17.25
CA PRO A 493 -24.72 12.06 -16.37
C PRO A 493 -25.28 11.30 -15.17
N GLY A 494 -24.65 11.49 -14.01
CA GLY A 494 -25.27 11.24 -12.72
C GLY A 494 -25.85 12.54 -12.22
N GLU A 495 -27.17 12.66 -12.33
CA GLU A 495 -28.05 13.64 -11.69
C GLU A 495 -27.65 15.12 -11.88
N GLU A 496 -28.47 15.89 -12.60
CA GLU A 496 -28.46 17.35 -12.46
C GLU A 496 -28.86 17.69 -11.01
N GLU A 497 -27.89 17.62 -10.09
CA GLU A 497 -27.88 18.48 -8.92
C GLU A 497 -28.00 19.89 -9.49
N GLN A 498 -29.14 20.52 -9.23
CA GLN A 498 -29.32 21.93 -9.53
C GLN A 498 -28.06 22.65 -9.03
N PRO A 499 -27.37 23.43 -9.88
CA PRO A 499 -26.13 24.07 -9.48
C PRO A 499 -26.46 24.91 -8.24
N ALA A 500 -25.90 24.51 -7.10
CA ALA A 500 -26.09 25.20 -5.84
C ALA A 500 -25.88 26.70 -6.09
N SER A 501 -26.86 27.50 -5.69
CA SER A 501 -26.82 28.92 -6.00
C SER A 501 -25.56 29.55 -5.39
N LEU A 502 -25.07 30.65 -6.00
CA LEU A 502 -23.89 31.33 -5.47
C LEU A 502 -24.07 31.70 -3.99
N ASP A 503 -25.30 32.06 -3.60
CA ASP A 503 -25.65 32.42 -2.23
C ASP A 503 -25.62 31.20 -1.28
N GLU A 504 -26.04 30.02 -1.73
CA GLU A 504 -25.93 28.77 -0.97
C GLU A 504 -24.47 28.37 -0.72
N LEU A 505 -23.61 28.51 -1.73
CA LEU A 505 -22.18 28.19 -1.61
C LEU A 505 -21.44 29.17 -0.69
N LEU A 506 -21.86 30.44 -0.68
CA LEU A 506 -21.36 31.44 0.26
C LEU A 506 -21.86 31.15 1.69
N ALA A 507 -23.11 30.71 1.86
CA ALA A 507 -23.61 30.26 3.15
C ALA A 507 -22.85 29.02 3.66
N GLU A 508 -22.55 28.05 2.80
CA GLU A 508 -21.74 26.86 3.13
C GLU A 508 -20.32 27.27 3.56
N LEU A 509 -19.74 28.28 2.92
CA LEU A 509 -18.46 28.87 3.35
C LEU A 509 -18.57 29.52 4.73
N ASP A 510 -19.65 30.25 5.00
CA ASP A 510 -19.89 30.92 6.28
C ASP A 510 -20.13 29.93 7.43
N GLU A 511 -20.72 28.77 7.14
CA GLU A 511 -20.93 27.66 8.10
C GLU A 511 -19.63 26.99 8.57
N LEU A 512 -18.53 27.08 7.80
CA LEU A 512 -17.25 26.53 8.23
C LEU A 512 -16.80 27.20 9.54
N VAL A 513 -16.44 26.40 10.54
CA VAL A 513 -15.99 26.94 11.83
C VAL A 513 -14.67 27.71 11.63
N GLY A 514 -14.60 28.92 12.22
CA GLY A 514 -13.44 29.80 12.16
C GLY A 514 -13.16 30.36 10.76
N LEU A 515 -11.88 30.58 10.44
CA LEU A 515 -11.39 31.01 9.12
C LEU A 515 -11.86 32.40 8.66
N ASP A 516 -12.14 33.33 9.58
CA ASP A 516 -12.69 34.65 9.25
C ASP A 516 -11.84 35.47 8.26
N SER A 517 -10.51 35.33 8.31
CA SER A 517 -9.61 35.95 7.31
C SER A 517 -9.82 35.34 5.93
N VAL A 518 -9.81 34.01 5.84
CA VAL A 518 -9.98 33.26 4.59
C VAL A 518 -11.36 33.49 3.99
N LYS A 519 -12.42 33.50 4.81
CA LYS A 519 -13.79 33.81 4.36
C LYS A 519 -13.88 35.21 3.76
N ARG A 520 -13.29 36.22 4.42
CA ARG A 520 -13.24 37.59 3.89
C ARG A 520 -12.45 37.68 2.59
N ASP A 521 -11.34 36.97 2.49
CA ASP A 521 -10.51 36.96 1.28
C ASP A 521 -11.24 36.28 0.13
N VAL A 522 -11.80 35.09 0.33
CA VAL A 522 -12.61 34.38 -0.67
C VAL A 522 -13.82 35.21 -1.09
N GLY A 523 -14.53 35.83 -0.15
CA GLY A 523 -15.64 36.73 -0.46
C GLY A 523 -15.22 37.95 -1.28
N SER A 524 -14.05 38.54 -0.98
CA SER A 524 -13.48 39.63 -1.77
C SER A 524 -13.11 39.19 -3.19
N MET A 525 -12.64 37.95 -3.33
CA MET A 525 -12.33 37.35 -4.63
C MET A 525 -13.58 37.08 -5.46
N VAL A 526 -14.63 36.54 -4.85
CA VAL A 526 -15.94 36.35 -5.49
C VAL A 526 -16.46 37.68 -6.03
N LYS A 527 -16.42 38.76 -5.24
CA LYS A 527 -16.83 40.11 -5.67
C LYS A 527 -16.00 40.66 -6.83
N LEU A 528 -14.68 40.44 -6.79
CA LEU A 528 -13.78 40.81 -7.89
C LEU A 528 -14.14 40.05 -9.18
N MET A 529 -14.39 38.75 -9.06
CA MET A 529 -14.74 37.87 -10.17
C MET A 529 -16.13 38.16 -10.75
N GLN A 530 -17.10 38.54 -9.91
CA GLN A 530 -18.40 39.07 -10.36
C GLN A 530 -18.21 40.34 -11.21
N THR A 531 -17.32 41.25 -10.79
CA THR A 531 -17.02 42.48 -11.54
C THR A 531 -16.38 42.16 -12.89
N VAL A 532 -15.49 41.17 -12.96
CA VAL A 532 -14.90 40.69 -14.23
C VAL A 532 -15.98 40.15 -15.16
N ARG A 533 -16.89 39.32 -14.65
CA ARG A 533 -18.00 38.76 -15.43
C ARG A 533 -18.91 39.85 -15.99
N LEU A 534 -19.27 40.85 -15.17
CA LEU A 534 -20.06 42.01 -15.60
C LEU A 534 -19.36 42.78 -16.73
N ARG A 535 -18.03 42.97 -16.64
CA ARG A 535 -17.24 43.62 -17.71
C ARG A 535 -17.26 42.80 -19.00
N GLN A 536 -17.05 41.48 -18.92
CA GLN A 536 -17.08 40.59 -20.08
C GLN A 536 -18.46 40.57 -20.76
N GLN A 537 -19.55 40.52 -19.97
CA GLN A 537 -20.92 40.61 -20.47
C GLN A 537 -21.21 41.96 -21.15
N ALA A 538 -20.61 43.04 -20.64
CA ALA A 538 -20.67 44.37 -21.25
C ALA A 538 -19.71 44.56 -22.44
N GLY A 539 -18.98 43.52 -22.87
CA GLY A 539 -18.01 43.58 -23.96
C GLY A 539 -16.74 44.40 -23.65
N LEU A 540 -16.51 44.70 -22.37
CA LEU A 540 -15.33 45.44 -21.92
C LEU A 540 -14.16 44.48 -21.65
N PRO A 541 -12.90 44.90 -21.90
CA PRO A 541 -11.74 44.07 -21.59
C PRO A 541 -11.67 43.81 -20.09
N ALA A 542 -11.55 42.53 -19.73
CA ALA A 542 -11.32 42.11 -18.36
C ALA A 542 -9.89 42.49 -17.94
N PRO A 543 -9.68 42.95 -16.70
CA PRO A 543 -8.34 43.12 -16.17
C PRO A 543 -7.60 41.76 -16.15
N PRO A 544 -6.29 41.72 -16.45
CA PRO A 544 -5.50 40.50 -16.46
C PRO A 544 -5.23 40.05 -15.01
N LEU A 545 -6.21 39.38 -14.40
CA LEU A 545 -6.11 38.86 -13.04
C LEU A 545 -5.71 37.39 -13.08
N SER A 546 -4.62 37.04 -12.41
CA SER A 546 -4.36 35.63 -12.12
C SER A 546 -5.39 35.09 -11.15
N ARG A 547 -5.87 33.88 -11.43
CA ARG A 547 -6.83 33.16 -10.59
C ARG A 547 -6.14 32.15 -9.66
N HIS A 548 -4.83 31.97 -9.79
CA HIS A 548 -4.04 30.99 -9.05
C HIS A 548 -3.73 31.46 -7.62
N LEU A 549 -3.72 30.51 -6.67
CA LEU A 549 -3.63 30.83 -5.24
C LEU A 549 -2.60 29.99 -4.50
N VAL A 550 -2.05 30.59 -3.44
CA VAL A 550 -1.23 29.89 -2.46
C VAL A 550 -2.04 29.74 -1.18
N PHE A 551 -2.16 28.51 -0.67
CA PHE A 551 -2.79 28.21 0.60
C PHE A 551 -1.71 27.87 1.63
N ALA A 552 -1.42 28.81 2.51
CA ALA A 552 -0.35 28.71 3.50
C ALA A 552 -0.93 28.46 4.90
N GLY A 553 -0.61 27.35 5.53
CA GLY A 553 -1.01 27.08 6.91
C GLY A 553 -0.79 25.64 7.35
N ASN A 554 -0.91 25.39 8.65
CA ASN A 554 -0.65 24.08 9.25
C ASN A 554 -1.66 23.00 8.79
N PRO A 555 -1.36 21.70 8.93
CA PRO A 555 -2.28 20.62 8.60
C PRO A 555 -3.61 20.74 9.34
N GLY A 556 -4.71 20.38 8.66
CA GLY A 556 -6.04 20.36 9.27
C GLY A 556 -6.69 21.72 9.52
N THR A 557 -6.18 22.80 8.94
CA THR A 557 -6.79 24.15 8.97
C THR A 557 -7.87 24.37 7.89
N GLY A 558 -8.27 23.35 7.15
CA GLY A 558 -9.38 23.45 6.18
C GLY A 558 -9.00 23.83 4.74
N LYS A 559 -7.70 23.85 4.38
CA LYS A 559 -7.19 24.18 3.03
C LYS A 559 -7.92 23.44 1.90
N THR A 560 -7.98 22.10 1.93
CA THR A 560 -8.60 21.30 0.88
C THR A 560 -10.12 21.51 0.81
N THR A 561 -10.78 21.72 1.95
CA THR A 561 -12.22 22.02 2.02
C THR A 561 -12.54 23.34 1.33
N VAL A 562 -11.78 24.39 1.65
CA VAL A 562 -11.94 25.71 1.01
C VAL A 562 -11.59 25.65 -0.47
N ALA A 563 -10.59 24.87 -0.89
CA ALA A 563 -10.23 24.72 -2.30
C ALA A 563 -11.38 24.12 -3.13
N ARG A 564 -12.08 23.13 -2.57
CA ARG A 564 -13.26 22.51 -3.20
C ARG A 564 -14.42 23.50 -3.34
N LEU A 565 -14.70 24.25 -2.28
CA LEU A 565 -15.72 25.31 -2.29
C LEU A 565 -15.38 26.40 -3.32
N TYR A 566 -14.11 26.81 -3.37
CA TYR A 566 -13.65 27.82 -4.32
C TYR A 566 -13.88 27.40 -5.77
N GLY A 567 -13.61 26.12 -6.12
CA GLY A 567 -13.91 25.58 -7.45
C GLY A 567 -15.40 25.65 -7.80
N ARG A 568 -16.27 25.24 -6.86
CA ARG A 568 -17.74 25.32 -7.02
C ARG A 568 -18.22 26.77 -7.16
N LEU A 569 -17.69 27.69 -6.36
CA LEU A 569 -18.01 29.13 -6.45
C LEU A 569 -17.65 29.70 -7.84
N LEU A 570 -16.46 29.37 -8.36
CA LEU A 570 -16.05 29.82 -9.70
C LEU A 570 -16.89 29.20 -10.82
N HIS A 571 -17.35 27.96 -10.65
CA HIS A 571 -18.29 27.34 -11.58
C HIS A 571 -19.68 28.00 -11.55
N ALA A 572 -20.22 28.28 -10.36
CA ALA A 572 -21.48 29.02 -10.21
C ALA A 572 -21.40 30.43 -10.80
N LEU A 573 -20.23 31.07 -10.72
CA LEU A 573 -19.92 32.33 -11.40
C LEU A 573 -19.65 32.16 -12.91
N GLY A 574 -19.74 30.95 -13.46
CA GLY A 574 -19.49 30.60 -14.86
C GLY A 574 -18.10 30.98 -15.36
N LEU A 575 -17.09 30.99 -14.47
CA LEU A 575 -15.68 31.20 -14.79
C LEU A 575 -14.93 29.88 -15.01
N LEU A 576 -15.47 28.78 -14.49
CA LEU A 576 -15.00 27.42 -14.71
C LEU A 576 -16.15 26.57 -15.28
N THR A 577 -15.83 25.62 -16.15
CA THR A 577 -16.85 24.80 -16.82
C THR A 577 -17.42 23.69 -15.92
N ARG A 578 -16.67 23.19 -14.93
CA ARG A 578 -17.10 22.11 -14.01
C ARG A 578 -16.87 22.42 -12.53
N GLY A 579 -15.79 23.13 -12.19
CA GLY A 579 -15.48 23.49 -10.79
C GLY A 579 -15.05 22.32 -9.88
N HIS A 580 -14.73 21.16 -10.45
CA HIS A 580 -14.23 20.00 -9.70
C HIS A 580 -12.82 20.23 -9.17
N LEU A 581 -12.45 19.54 -8.08
CA LEU A 581 -11.12 19.60 -7.47
C LEU A 581 -10.32 18.34 -7.81
N VAL A 582 -9.13 18.51 -8.38
CA VAL A 582 -8.14 17.45 -8.58
C VAL A 582 -6.99 17.68 -7.62
N GLU A 583 -6.84 16.79 -6.64
CA GLU A 583 -5.77 16.84 -5.63
C GLU A 583 -4.57 16.00 -6.08
N VAL A 584 -3.38 16.58 -6.00
CA VAL A 584 -2.11 15.98 -6.41
C VAL A 584 -1.01 16.31 -5.43
N ASP A 585 0.01 15.46 -5.37
CA ASP A 585 1.23 15.62 -4.58
C ASP A 585 2.47 15.58 -5.48
N ARG A 586 3.68 15.64 -4.90
CA ARG A 586 4.94 15.46 -5.66
C ARG A 586 4.95 14.17 -6.47
N SER A 587 4.46 13.06 -5.91
CA SER A 587 4.48 11.76 -6.56
C SER A 587 3.59 11.71 -7.81
N SER A 588 2.56 12.57 -7.86
CA SER A 588 1.62 12.71 -8.96
C SER A 588 2.16 13.57 -10.11
N LEU A 589 3.10 14.48 -9.83
CA LEU A 589 3.65 15.41 -10.83
C LEU A 589 5.02 14.98 -11.35
N VAL A 590 5.85 14.36 -10.51
CA VAL A 590 7.23 14.01 -10.83
C VAL A 590 7.35 12.54 -11.26
N GLY A 591 8.08 12.30 -12.37
CA GLY A 591 8.36 10.96 -12.89
C GLY A 591 9.56 10.29 -12.19
N GLU A 592 9.61 8.95 -12.21
CA GLU A 592 10.74 8.18 -11.67
C GLU A 592 11.98 8.19 -12.60
N TYR A 593 11.82 8.59 -13.87
CA TYR A 593 12.84 8.56 -14.91
C TYR A 593 12.90 9.89 -15.68
N VAL A 594 14.08 10.18 -16.26
CA VAL A 594 14.32 11.36 -17.11
C VAL A 594 13.28 11.43 -18.24
N GLY A 595 12.63 12.58 -18.43
CA GLY A 595 11.66 12.81 -19.50
C GLY A 595 10.24 12.31 -19.23
N HIS A 596 9.98 11.69 -18.07
CA HIS A 596 8.62 11.29 -17.67
C HIS A 596 7.88 12.37 -16.86
N THR A 597 8.58 13.39 -16.38
CA THR A 597 8.00 14.40 -15.48
C THR A 597 7.11 15.40 -16.22
N GLY A 598 7.54 15.93 -17.37
CA GLY A 598 6.72 16.79 -18.21
C GLY A 598 5.36 16.16 -18.56
N PRO A 599 5.30 14.98 -19.22
CA PRO A 599 4.04 14.33 -19.59
C PRO A 599 3.12 14.09 -18.39
N LYS A 600 3.67 13.69 -17.26
CA LYS A 600 2.91 13.38 -16.05
C LYS A 600 2.32 14.64 -15.39
N THR A 601 3.08 15.74 -15.38
CA THR A 601 2.58 17.06 -14.95
C THR A 601 1.47 17.56 -15.88
N THR A 602 1.62 17.38 -17.20
CA THR A 602 0.58 17.73 -18.17
C THR A 602 -0.69 16.91 -17.97
N GLU A 603 -0.59 15.59 -17.77
CA GLU A 603 -1.74 14.73 -17.52
C GLU A 603 -2.50 15.15 -16.25
N ALA A 604 -1.76 15.46 -15.17
CA ALA A 604 -2.36 15.97 -13.95
C ALA A 604 -3.12 17.30 -14.17
N PHE A 605 -2.55 18.21 -14.96
CA PHE A 605 -3.17 19.48 -15.30
C PHE A 605 -4.42 19.33 -16.19
N GLU A 606 -4.36 18.48 -17.21
CA GLU A 606 -5.50 18.23 -18.11
C GLU A 606 -6.69 17.61 -17.38
N ARG A 607 -6.45 16.74 -16.38
CA ARG A 607 -7.53 16.23 -15.52
C ARG A 607 -8.23 17.34 -14.74
N ALA A 608 -7.52 18.43 -14.41
CA ALA A 608 -8.07 19.58 -13.71
C ALA A 608 -8.72 20.62 -14.66
N ARG A 609 -8.74 20.37 -15.97
CA ARG A 609 -9.29 21.28 -16.97
C ARG A 609 -10.77 21.54 -16.75
N GLY A 610 -11.14 22.82 -16.63
CA GLY A 610 -12.48 23.26 -16.25
C GLY A 610 -12.72 23.29 -14.74
N GLY A 611 -11.70 23.04 -13.93
CA GLY A 611 -11.78 22.92 -12.47
C GLY A 611 -10.54 23.50 -11.77
N VAL A 612 -10.20 22.91 -10.63
CA VAL A 612 -9.12 23.35 -9.75
C VAL A 612 -8.08 22.23 -9.61
N LEU A 613 -6.81 22.54 -9.89
CA LEU A 613 -5.66 21.68 -9.59
C LEU A 613 -5.09 22.07 -8.23
N PHE A 614 -5.24 21.21 -7.22
CA PHE A 614 -4.73 21.44 -5.88
C PHE A 614 -3.45 20.62 -5.65
N ILE A 615 -2.33 21.30 -5.43
CA ILE A 615 -1.02 20.70 -5.22
C ILE A 615 -0.71 20.76 -3.72
N ASP A 616 -0.86 19.64 -3.02
CA ASP A 616 -0.52 19.56 -1.60
C ASP A 616 0.99 19.43 -1.41
N GLU A 617 1.49 20.05 -0.35
CA GLU A 617 2.93 20.19 -0.04
C GLU A 617 3.78 20.61 -1.25
N ALA A 618 3.35 21.65 -1.98
CA ALA A 618 3.97 22.06 -3.25
C ALA A 618 5.47 22.37 -3.14
N TYR A 619 5.93 22.82 -1.97
CA TYR A 619 7.34 23.05 -1.65
C TYR A 619 8.21 21.79 -1.80
N ALA A 620 7.62 20.59 -1.72
CA ALA A 620 8.29 19.33 -1.96
C ALA A 620 8.83 19.22 -3.39
N LEU A 621 8.31 19.98 -4.37
CA LEU A 621 8.86 20.05 -5.73
C LEU A 621 10.24 20.73 -5.78
N THR A 622 10.61 21.45 -4.73
CA THR A 622 11.89 22.18 -4.59
C THR A 622 12.71 21.71 -3.38
N PRO A 623 13.16 20.45 -3.33
CA PRO A 623 13.95 19.93 -2.21
C PRO A 623 15.32 20.64 -2.09
N GLN A 624 15.89 20.67 -0.88
CA GLN A 624 17.23 21.23 -0.66
C GLN A 624 18.31 20.16 -0.86
N GLY A 625 19.23 20.36 -1.81
CA GLY A 625 20.40 19.49 -2.01
C GLY A 625 20.90 19.47 -3.46
N ILE A 626 22.22 19.27 -3.65
CA ILE A 626 22.86 19.19 -4.98
C ILE A 626 22.61 17.79 -5.57
N GLY A 627 21.68 17.71 -6.52
CA GLY A 627 21.42 16.56 -7.39
C GLY A 627 20.39 16.94 -8.46
N GLN A 628 20.45 16.35 -9.66
CA GLN A 628 19.47 16.63 -10.72
C GLN A 628 18.08 16.16 -10.30
N ASP A 629 17.31 17.06 -9.70
CA ASP A 629 15.95 16.80 -9.23
C ASP A 629 14.93 17.15 -10.31
N PHE A 630 14.14 16.16 -10.71
CA PHE A 630 13.11 16.30 -11.75
C PHE A 630 11.96 17.25 -11.34
N GLY A 631 11.90 17.70 -10.09
CA GLY A 631 10.90 18.67 -9.63
C GLY A 631 10.94 20.01 -10.37
N GLN A 632 12.12 20.45 -10.82
CA GLN A 632 12.24 21.67 -11.63
C GLN A 632 11.58 21.54 -13.01
N GLU A 633 11.62 20.35 -13.61
CA GLU A 633 10.92 20.04 -14.88
C GLU A 633 9.40 20.10 -14.70
N ALA A 634 8.89 19.63 -13.55
CA ALA A 634 7.47 19.73 -13.21
C ALA A 634 7.05 21.21 -13.06
N ILE A 635 7.84 22.01 -12.35
CA ILE A 635 7.57 23.45 -12.16
C ILE A 635 7.57 24.19 -13.50
N ALA A 636 8.57 23.96 -14.35
CA ALA A 636 8.65 24.58 -15.66
C ALA A 636 7.44 24.23 -16.55
N THR A 637 7.02 22.96 -16.52
CA THR A 637 5.84 22.47 -17.24
C THR A 637 4.56 23.10 -16.70
N LEU A 638 4.41 23.16 -15.38
CA LEU A 638 3.25 23.74 -14.71
C LEU A 638 3.11 25.25 -15.01
N VAL A 639 4.21 26.01 -14.92
CA VAL A 639 4.23 27.45 -15.24
C VAL A 639 3.80 27.71 -16.68
N LYS A 640 4.24 26.86 -17.62
CA LYS A 640 3.81 26.94 -19.03
C LYS A 640 2.31 26.70 -19.16
N LEU A 641 1.79 25.62 -18.60
CA LEU A 641 0.37 25.27 -18.68
C LEU A 641 -0.53 26.32 -17.99
N MET A 642 -0.07 26.91 -16.89
CA MET A 642 -0.75 28.01 -16.21
C MET A 642 -0.85 29.28 -17.08
N GLU A 643 0.07 29.51 -18.01
CA GLU A 643 -0.05 30.60 -18.98
C GLU A 643 -1.07 30.25 -20.07
N ASP A 644 -0.86 29.09 -20.68
CA ASP A 644 -1.55 28.66 -21.89
C ASP A 644 -3.05 28.44 -21.62
N HIS A 645 -3.40 28.05 -20.38
CA HIS A 645 -4.76 27.67 -19.97
C HIS A 645 -5.30 28.45 -18.75
N ARG A 646 -4.86 29.69 -18.57
CA ARG A 646 -5.19 30.54 -17.40
C ARG A 646 -6.68 30.78 -17.13
N ASP A 647 -7.52 30.67 -18.15
CA ASP A 647 -8.98 30.87 -18.05
C ASP A 647 -9.75 29.55 -17.85
N GLU A 648 -9.07 28.41 -17.99
CA GLU A 648 -9.66 27.08 -17.95
C GLU A 648 -9.34 26.29 -16.68
N VAL A 649 -8.22 26.60 -16.01
CA VAL A 649 -7.76 25.89 -14.80
C VAL A 649 -7.35 26.88 -13.72
N VAL A 650 -7.75 26.59 -12.49
CA VAL A 650 -7.19 27.28 -11.31
C VAL A 650 -6.24 26.35 -10.57
N VAL A 651 -4.95 26.67 -10.59
CA VAL A 651 -3.95 26.02 -9.73
C VAL A 651 -3.93 26.63 -8.33
N ILE A 652 -4.01 25.79 -7.31
CA ILE A 652 -3.83 26.13 -5.89
C ILE A 652 -2.62 25.34 -5.36
N ALA A 653 -1.58 26.04 -4.91
CA ALA A 653 -0.42 25.43 -4.26
C ALA A 653 -0.57 25.53 -2.74
N ALA A 654 -0.48 24.42 -2.02
CA ALA A 654 -0.68 24.37 -0.58
C ALA A 654 0.57 23.88 0.17
N GLY A 655 0.76 24.37 1.40
CA GLY A 655 1.87 23.96 2.26
C GLY A 655 2.02 24.80 3.52
N TYR A 656 3.14 24.59 4.22
CA TYR A 656 3.50 25.37 5.40
C TYR A 656 3.88 26.81 5.02
N PRO A 657 3.57 27.82 5.86
CA PRO A 657 3.80 29.22 5.51
C PRO A 657 5.22 29.54 5.04
N ASP A 658 6.23 29.14 5.80
CA ASP A 658 7.64 29.46 5.51
C ASP A 658 8.14 28.73 4.26
N ASP A 659 7.72 27.46 4.08
CA ASP A 659 8.09 26.68 2.90
C ASP A 659 7.42 27.17 1.62
N MET A 660 6.21 27.72 1.71
CA MET A 660 5.50 28.26 0.55
C MET A 660 6.13 29.56 0.05
N GLU A 661 6.65 30.41 0.93
CA GLU A 661 7.42 31.59 0.52
C GLU A 661 8.65 31.14 -0.29
N ARG A 662 9.40 30.14 0.21
CA ARG A 662 10.54 29.56 -0.52
C ARG A 662 10.15 28.95 -1.87
N PHE A 663 9.03 28.22 -1.92
CA PHE A 663 8.55 27.60 -3.16
C PHE A 663 8.25 28.65 -4.23
N ILE A 664 7.57 29.74 -3.87
CA ILE A 664 7.24 30.81 -4.82
C ILE A 664 8.51 31.53 -5.30
N ASP A 665 9.47 31.77 -4.41
CA ASP A 665 10.73 32.44 -4.75
C ASP A 665 11.69 31.56 -5.57
N SER A 666 11.45 30.24 -5.61
CA SER A 666 12.29 29.29 -6.35
C SER A 666 12.25 29.48 -7.87
N ASN A 667 11.18 30.07 -8.41
CA ASN A 667 11.00 30.27 -9.84
C ASN A 667 10.21 31.57 -10.11
N PRO A 668 10.78 32.55 -10.84
CA PRO A 668 10.08 33.81 -11.16
C PRO A 668 8.72 33.62 -11.86
N GLY A 669 8.56 32.53 -12.62
CA GLY A 669 7.29 32.16 -13.25
C GLY A 669 6.19 31.86 -12.24
N LEU A 670 6.51 31.22 -11.11
CA LEU A 670 5.56 30.97 -10.02
C LEU A 670 5.16 32.30 -9.36
N ALA A 671 6.12 33.15 -8.99
CA ALA A 671 5.85 34.45 -8.37
C ALA A 671 4.95 35.36 -9.24
N SER A 672 5.10 35.31 -10.57
CA SER A 672 4.25 36.08 -11.48
C SER A 672 2.80 35.59 -11.55
N ARG A 673 2.56 34.30 -11.32
CA ARG A 673 1.25 33.66 -11.45
C ARG A 673 0.53 33.54 -10.11
N PHE A 674 1.25 33.31 -9.03
CA PHE A 674 0.68 33.23 -7.68
C PHE A 674 0.70 34.61 -7.01
N THR A 675 -0.27 35.45 -7.35
CA THR A 675 -0.33 36.85 -6.88
C THR A 675 -0.98 37.01 -5.51
N ARG A 676 -1.58 35.95 -4.96
CA ARG A 676 -2.31 35.98 -3.69
C ARG A 676 -2.06 34.74 -2.86
N THR A 677 -1.87 34.97 -1.56
CA THR A 677 -1.67 33.93 -0.55
C THR A 677 -2.78 34.03 0.50
N LEU A 678 -3.56 32.97 0.63
CA LEU A 678 -4.52 32.81 1.73
C LEU A 678 -3.81 32.16 2.91
N ARG A 679 -3.76 32.86 4.04
CA ARG A 679 -3.15 32.35 5.28
C ARG A 679 -4.23 31.69 6.14
N PHE A 680 -4.06 30.38 6.34
CA PHE A 680 -4.90 29.55 7.18
C PHE A 680 -4.26 29.45 8.57
N ALA A 681 -4.75 30.28 9.49
CA ALA A 681 -4.32 30.27 10.89
C ALA A 681 -4.75 28.97 11.60
N ASP A 682 -4.05 28.65 12.67
CA ASP A 682 -4.49 27.60 13.59
C ASP A 682 -5.79 27.99 14.27
N TYR A 683 -6.63 27.00 14.55
CA TYR A 683 -7.89 27.21 15.25
C TYR A 683 -7.64 27.58 16.71
N ALA A 684 -8.38 28.55 17.22
CA ALA A 684 -8.48 28.84 18.64
C ALA A 684 -9.15 27.66 19.38
N ASP A 685 -8.96 27.57 20.70
CA ASP A 685 -9.50 26.46 21.49
C ASP A 685 -11.03 26.36 21.38
N ASP A 686 -11.72 27.50 21.38
CA ASP A 686 -13.17 27.58 21.21
C ASP A 686 -13.62 27.16 19.80
N GLU A 687 -12.81 27.44 18.78
CA GLU A 687 -13.06 26.97 17.41
C GLU A 687 -12.87 25.46 17.29
N LEU A 688 -11.85 24.88 17.95
CA LEU A 688 -11.65 23.43 18.00
C LEU A 688 -12.82 22.72 18.73
N VAL A 689 -13.31 23.30 19.83
CA VAL A 689 -14.53 22.81 20.51
C VAL A 689 -15.73 22.81 19.56
N ARG A 690 -15.95 23.91 18.83
CA ARG A 690 -17.04 24.01 17.84
C ARG A 690 -16.90 23.00 16.71
N ILE A 691 -15.68 22.65 16.30
CA ILE A 691 -15.44 21.58 15.31
C ILE A 691 -15.85 20.21 15.87
N VAL A 692 -15.50 19.91 17.13
CA VAL A 692 -15.95 18.68 17.82
C VAL A 692 -17.48 18.64 17.93
N GLU A 693 -18.11 19.75 18.33
CA GLU A 693 -19.57 19.87 18.40
C GLU A 693 -20.25 19.68 17.05
N HIS A 694 -19.68 20.26 15.98
CA HIS A 694 -20.18 20.10 14.63
C HIS A 694 -20.14 18.63 14.20
N HIS A 695 -19.03 17.94 14.46
CA HIS A 695 -18.92 16.51 14.20
C HIS A 695 -19.89 15.68 15.04
N ALA A 696 -20.07 16.00 16.31
CA ALA A 696 -21.04 15.34 17.18
C ALA A 696 -22.47 15.47 16.63
N ARG A 697 -22.93 16.70 16.34
CA ARG A 697 -24.29 16.93 15.78
C ARG A 697 -24.51 16.21 14.47
N ARG A 698 -23.52 16.23 13.56
CA ARG A 698 -23.59 15.55 12.26
C ARG A 698 -23.80 14.03 12.41
N HIS A 699 -23.28 13.43 13.47
CA HIS A 699 -23.40 12.01 13.77
C HIS A 699 -24.44 11.69 14.85
N GLN A 700 -25.34 12.64 15.16
CA GLN A 700 -26.40 12.50 16.17
C GLN A 700 -25.90 12.26 17.60
N TYR A 701 -24.72 12.77 17.93
CA TYR A 701 -24.19 12.85 19.28
C TYR A 701 -24.38 14.25 19.90
N GLU A 702 -24.56 14.27 21.21
CA GLU A 702 -24.63 15.46 22.04
C GLU A 702 -23.55 15.41 23.12
N LEU A 703 -22.80 16.49 23.30
CA LEU A 703 -21.86 16.62 24.43
C LEU A 703 -22.65 16.90 25.72
N SER A 704 -22.36 16.15 26.78
CA SER A 704 -22.88 16.42 28.13
C SER A 704 -22.37 17.78 28.65
N GLU A 705 -23.08 18.37 29.61
CA GLU A 705 -22.64 19.63 30.24
C GLU A 705 -21.25 19.50 30.88
N ALA A 706 -20.89 18.31 31.38
CA ALA A 706 -19.56 18.04 31.91
C ALA A 706 -18.52 18.01 30.77
N ALA A 707 -18.80 17.30 29.67
CA ALA A 707 -17.91 17.23 28.52
C ALA A 707 -17.66 18.62 27.91
N ARG A 708 -18.70 19.45 27.75
CA ARG A 708 -18.60 20.83 27.27
C ARG A 708 -17.72 21.71 28.15
N LYS A 709 -17.70 21.45 29.45
CA LYS A 709 -16.89 22.22 30.41
C LYS A 709 -15.41 21.79 30.42
N GLU A 710 -15.13 20.49 30.24
CA GLU A 710 -13.76 19.95 30.32
C GLU A 710 -13.02 19.98 28.98
N LEU A 711 -13.74 19.86 27.87
CA LEU A 711 -13.18 19.84 26.52
C LEU A 711 -12.29 21.06 26.17
N PRO A 712 -12.65 22.31 26.53
CA PRO A 712 -11.78 23.46 26.30
C PRO A 712 -10.46 23.38 27.06
N ALA A 713 -10.50 22.92 28.32
CA ALA A 713 -9.30 22.78 29.15
C ALA A 713 -8.38 21.67 28.61
N PHE A 714 -8.97 20.59 28.10
CA PHE A 714 -8.23 19.51 27.44
C PHE A 714 -7.52 20.01 26.17
N LEU A 715 -8.23 20.73 25.30
CA LEU A 715 -7.67 21.27 24.06
C LEU A 715 -6.58 22.31 24.32
N ALA A 716 -6.76 23.17 25.34
CA ALA A 716 -5.76 24.16 25.74
C ALA A 716 -4.46 23.53 26.27
N ALA A 717 -4.52 22.31 26.80
CA ALA A 717 -3.36 21.58 27.30
C ALA A 717 -2.54 20.89 26.20
N LEU A 718 -3.05 20.79 24.97
CA LEU A 718 -2.36 20.14 23.87
C LEU A 718 -1.18 20.98 23.37
N PRO A 719 0.00 20.37 23.10
CA PRO A 719 1.14 21.10 22.58
C PRO A 719 0.85 21.62 21.17
N ARG A 720 0.84 22.95 21.04
CA ARG A 720 0.70 23.67 19.76
C ARG A 720 2.10 23.93 19.18
N GLY A 721 2.60 23.01 18.37
CA GLY A 721 3.84 23.17 17.59
C GLY A 721 3.59 23.35 16.10
N ASP A 722 4.65 23.52 15.31
CA ASP A 722 4.63 23.80 13.85
C ASP A 722 3.96 22.72 12.97
N ARG A 723 3.51 21.61 13.58
CA ARG A 723 2.80 20.51 12.89
C ARG A 723 1.48 20.15 13.57
N PHE A 724 0.92 21.04 14.39
CA PHE A 724 -0.33 20.79 15.06
C PHE A 724 -1.46 20.52 14.04
N GLY A 725 -2.20 19.43 14.26
CA GLY A 725 -3.19 18.91 13.32
C GLY A 725 -4.52 19.66 13.27
N ASN A 726 -4.75 20.68 14.11
CA ASN A 726 -5.94 21.54 14.09
C ASN A 726 -7.26 20.74 13.99
N GLY A 727 -8.06 20.94 12.94
CA GLY A 727 -9.32 20.22 12.72
C GLY A 727 -9.14 18.70 12.59
N ARG A 728 -7.96 18.22 12.17
CA ARG A 728 -7.63 16.78 12.20
C ARG A 728 -7.55 16.30 13.65
N THR A 729 -6.93 17.07 14.55
CA THR A 729 -6.87 16.78 15.98
C THR A 729 -8.26 16.80 16.59
N ALA A 730 -9.10 17.80 16.28
CA ALA A 730 -10.49 17.85 16.75
C ALA A 730 -11.32 16.65 16.28
N ARG A 731 -11.17 16.23 15.01
CA ARG A 731 -11.82 15.03 14.48
C ARG A 731 -11.33 13.75 15.16
N GLN A 732 -10.03 13.63 15.41
CA GLN A 732 -9.45 12.51 16.15
C GLN A 732 -9.96 12.47 17.59
N LEU A 733 -10.08 13.62 18.25
CA LEU A 733 -10.62 13.73 19.60
C LEU A 733 -12.09 13.29 19.65
N PHE A 734 -12.92 13.75 18.71
CA PHE A 734 -14.30 13.27 18.58
C PHE A 734 -14.38 11.75 18.38
N GLN A 735 -13.52 11.19 17.54
CA GLN A 735 -13.45 9.74 17.32
C GLN A 735 -13.10 9.00 18.62
N GLN A 736 -12.08 9.45 19.35
CA GLN A 736 -11.68 8.86 20.63
C GLN A 736 -12.79 8.96 21.68
N MET A 737 -13.50 10.08 21.73
CA MET A 737 -14.66 10.23 22.62
C MET A 737 -15.77 9.23 22.27
N THR A 738 -16.03 9.01 20.97
CA THR A 738 -17.03 8.04 20.52
C THR A 738 -16.63 6.60 20.86
N GLU A 739 -15.36 6.24 20.66
CA GLU A 739 -14.84 4.90 21.01
C GLU A 739 -14.95 4.63 22.52
N ARG A 740 -14.62 5.62 23.36
CA ARG A 740 -14.70 5.49 24.82
C ARG A 740 -16.14 5.46 25.32
N GLN A 741 -17.02 6.25 24.72
CA GLN A 741 -18.46 6.19 25.00
C GLN A 741 -19.03 4.81 24.65
N ALA A 742 -18.64 4.22 23.53
CA ALA A 742 -19.10 2.89 23.14
C ALA A 742 -18.67 1.81 24.14
N MET A 743 -17.42 1.86 24.64
CA MET A 743 -16.95 0.97 25.70
C MET A 743 -17.75 1.15 26.99
N ARG A 744 -18.00 2.40 27.40
CA ARG A 744 -18.78 2.73 28.61
C ARG A 744 -20.22 2.25 28.52
N VAL A 745 -20.87 2.41 27.37
CA VAL A 745 -22.25 1.96 27.13
C VAL A 745 -22.33 0.44 27.06
N ALA A 746 -21.33 -0.23 26.49
CA ALA A 746 -21.32 -1.70 26.39
C ALA A 746 -21.28 -2.40 27.77
N GLU A 747 -20.80 -1.73 28.81
CA GLU A 747 -20.80 -2.23 30.19
C GLU A 747 -22.16 -2.02 30.91
N MET A 748 -23.12 -1.35 30.29
CA MET A 748 -24.44 -1.07 30.86
C MET A 748 -25.43 -2.21 30.55
N SER A 749 -26.21 -2.62 31.55
CA SER A 749 -27.15 -3.76 31.43
C SER A 749 -28.36 -3.43 30.54
N GLU A 750 -28.84 -2.18 30.58
CA GLU A 750 -29.96 -1.65 29.79
C GLU A 750 -29.74 -0.15 29.52
N PRO A 751 -28.98 0.24 28.48
CA PRO A 751 -28.75 1.64 28.18
C PRO A 751 -30.00 2.32 27.59
N ASP A 752 -30.31 3.52 28.06
CA ASP A 752 -31.37 4.37 27.47
C ASP A 752 -30.90 4.82 26.06
N PRO A 753 -31.77 4.86 25.03
CA PRO A 753 -31.49 5.50 23.76
C PRO A 753 -30.79 6.87 23.84
N ARG A 754 -31.04 7.65 24.90
CA ARG A 754 -30.30 8.91 25.14
C ARG A 754 -28.83 8.71 25.51
N GLU A 755 -28.49 7.66 26.25
CA GLU A 755 -27.11 7.36 26.63
C GLU A 755 -26.26 6.94 25.43
N LEU A 756 -26.89 6.38 24.40
CA LEU A 756 -26.27 6.09 23.10
C LEU A 756 -25.86 7.36 22.34
N MET A 757 -26.49 8.50 22.65
CA MET A 757 -26.28 9.78 21.97
C MET A 757 -25.41 10.75 22.79
N ILE A 758 -25.11 10.47 24.07
CA ILE A 758 -24.40 11.42 24.93
C ILE A 758 -22.92 11.06 25.05
N LEU A 759 -22.06 11.99 24.64
CA LEU A 759 -20.62 12.01 24.91
C LEU A 759 -20.34 12.75 26.22
N ASP A 760 -19.82 12.03 27.21
CA ASP A 760 -19.58 12.52 28.57
C ASP A 760 -18.11 12.91 28.81
N ALA A 761 -17.83 13.64 29.90
CA ALA A 761 -16.45 14.02 30.26
C ALA A 761 -15.54 12.80 30.45
N ARG A 762 -16.09 11.68 30.95
CA ARG A 762 -15.38 10.40 31.10
C ARG A 762 -14.89 9.82 29.78
N ASP A 763 -15.51 10.23 28.68
CA ASP A 763 -15.17 9.77 27.34
C ASP A 763 -14.00 10.59 26.76
N LEU A 764 -13.52 11.64 27.44
CA LEU A 764 -12.27 12.30 27.06
C LEU A 764 -11.08 11.34 27.24
N PRO A 765 -10.12 11.33 26.30
CA PRO A 765 -8.89 10.57 26.45
C PRO A 765 -8.07 11.11 27.64
N PRO A 766 -7.24 10.26 28.27
CA PRO A 766 -6.35 10.72 29.33
C PRO A 766 -5.40 11.80 28.80
N ALA A 767 -5.21 12.88 29.55
CA ALA A 767 -4.25 13.92 29.19
C ALA A 767 -2.85 13.30 29.07
N THR A 768 -2.26 13.40 27.88
CA THR A 768 -0.88 12.98 27.64
C THR A 768 0.06 13.86 28.45
N ALA A 769 0.80 13.26 29.38
CA ALA A 769 1.83 13.92 30.19
C ALA A 769 3.10 14.22 29.40
#